data_AF-A0A0D8XPZ3-F1
#
_entry.id   AF-A0A0D8XPZ3-F1
#
_cell.length_a   1.000
_cell.length_b   1.000
_cell.length_c   1.000
_cell.angle_alpha   90.00
_cell.angle_beta   90.00
_cell.angle_gamma   90.00
#
_symmetry.space_group_name_H-M   'P 1'
#
loop_
_entity.id
_entity.type
_entity.pdbx_description
1 polymer ?
#
loop_
_entity_poly.entity_id
_entity_poly.type
_entity_poly.pdbx_seq_one_letter_code
_entity_poly.pdbx_strand_id
1 'polypeptide(L)'
;MCDDDDDDIIFIEAVASHGDPSSDLRQSEFDSYERLQNAEQAITAARCISSESSSNLANVELQGHNRCTSRKLKRKSTKKARCGTQLLQQCEKRKKAIEREISASMKSKCEKYVYCCVSRQVFDEFPEAESVVREVFAERNISDQLVCDENRTNTNIFWYRKCIEAIEEKDSVVQQHTFAIVLSDKSFKELVQSKSLEDFVSIQKLSYPVANSLLILIIYGKRINKIHDLSIELFDNYRVQYHYVESALDFALYLAQISRALAKLQRHCAFGNDRLIFNVDKGMKDGTPEQLIRDWWEKMLAVICGIQGVQKRAIMSAYPNPFIASKKFLEKSARALMQVKLHARNTFSFLVVVAFIYLGYVIFLKSGDGFPEIDVDLSDVVSYAVLAVEMGGYAVRKIHEGNALHIAQKGLTDEGKAELLTKADLVSNFLILDVLKRFPGLKIITEEKESYISESDVTPYRKDSYSTWMSVHNILAQIPSRRLTLSEVQVYVDPLDATQEYTEGLTEYVTVMTCVVVKDEPVFGVIFRPFSNETVVGVKDWGVVTSFGEKVDLVDLEDTAKKIVVSRSHAGAVEEMARRIFGNSYEIEPAGGSGYKTLRLLNGTAELYIHQTAIKKWDTCAGDAILRSLGGAMLDFDGMLLKYGPTAPVVNKRGLIASVRNPYMYSKKILLN
;
A
#
# COMPACT_ATOMS: atom_id res chain seq x y z
N MET A 1 42.40 41.94 -29.31
CA MET A 1 43.53 41.06 -28.96
C MET A 1 43.84 41.45 -27.52
N CYS A 2 43.06 41.01 -26.53
CA CYS A 2 42.80 39.60 -26.15
C CYS A 2 44.17 38.90 -26.01
N ASP A 3 44.69 38.57 -24.84
CA ASP A 3 44.04 38.11 -23.61
C ASP A 3 44.87 38.53 -22.39
N ASP A 4 44.21 38.84 -21.28
CA ASP A 4 44.77 38.77 -19.92
C ASP A 4 43.77 37.88 -19.16
N ASP A 5 44.24 36.79 -18.55
CA ASP A 5 43.72 36.30 -17.27
C ASP A 5 44.68 35.24 -16.70
N ASP A 6 45.20 35.60 -15.53
CA ASP A 6 46.12 34.86 -14.68
C ASP A 6 45.44 33.67 -13.97
N ASP A 7 46.24 32.64 -13.73
CA ASP A 7 45.99 31.59 -12.76
C ASP A 7 45.93 32.17 -11.34
N ASP A 8 44.86 31.87 -10.57
CA ASP A 8 44.99 31.47 -9.17
C ASP A 8 43.69 30.92 -8.56
N ILE A 9 43.91 29.94 -7.68
CA ILE A 9 42.94 29.10 -6.97
C ILE A 9 42.09 29.90 -5.97
N ILE A 10 40.76 29.77 -6.01
CA ILE A 10 39.87 30.17 -4.92
C ILE A 10 38.80 29.08 -4.64
N PHE A 11 38.83 28.59 -3.40
CA PHE A 11 37.78 27.85 -2.70
C PHE A 11 36.46 28.62 -2.69
N ILE A 12 35.33 27.93 -2.89
CA ILE A 12 34.03 28.39 -2.39
C ILE A 12 33.43 27.29 -1.51
N GLU A 13 33.56 27.50 -0.19
CA GLU A 13 32.57 27.08 0.79
C GLU A 13 31.21 27.68 0.41
N ALA A 14 30.18 26.84 0.30
CA ALA A 14 28.80 27.28 0.45
C ALA A 14 28.24 26.61 1.70
N VAL A 15 28.19 27.43 2.74
CA VAL A 15 27.54 27.24 4.03
C VAL A 15 26.10 26.77 3.87
N ALA A 16 25.72 25.87 4.78
CA ALA A 16 24.37 25.44 5.05
C ALA A 16 23.37 26.61 5.06
N SER A 17 22.39 26.57 4.16
CA SER A 17 21.10 27.19 4.40
C SER A 17 20.15 26.08 4.82
N HIS A 18 19.57 26.22 6.02
CA HIS A 18 18.49 25.37 6.49
C HIS A 18 17.27 25.54 5.58
N GLY A 19 17.13 24.61 4.65
CA GLY A 19 15.90 24.35 3.91
C GLY A 19 15.58 22.86 4.05
N ASP A 20 14.35 22.56 4.41
CA ASP A 20 13.82 21.20 4.55
C ASP A 20 14.09 20.37 3.27
N PRO A 21 14.94 19.31 3.32
CA PRO A 21 15.27 18.50 2.13
C PRO A 21 14.15 17.53 1.74
N SER A 22 13.03 17.50 2.46
CA SER A 22 11.90 16.60 2.21
C SER A 22 10.98 17.06 1.06
N SER A 23 11.12 18.31 0.60
CA SER A 23 10.39 18.88 -0.54
C SER A 23 11.03 18.54 -1.88
N ASP A 24 12.35 18.61 -2.02
CA ASP A 24 13.01 18.55 -3.33
C ASP A 24 12.94 17.17 -4.04
N LEU A 25 12.92 16.07 -3.29
CA LEU A 25 12.76 14.73 -3.87
C LEU A 25 11.32 14.49 -4.35
N ARG A 26 10.32 15.02 -3.63
CA ARG A 26 8.90 14.93 -4.00
C ARG A 26 8.50 15.93 -5.08
N GLN A 27 9.14 17.10 -5.11
CA GLN A 27 9.02 18.07 -6.21
C GLN A 27 9.48 17.44 -7.52
N SER A 28 10.53 16.61 -7.51
CA SER A 28 11.08 16.00 -8.72
C SER A 28 10.14 14.95 -9.37
N GLU A 29 9.43 14.13 -8.59
CA GLU A 29 8.45 13.14 -9.08
C GLU A 29 7.11 13.78 -9.51
N PHE A 30 6.72 14.88 -8.84
CA PHE A 30 5.54 15.67 -9.20
C PHE A 30 5.79 16.46 -10.50
N ASP A 31 6.99 17.02 -10.64
CA ASP A 31 7.46 17.68 -11.86
C ASP A 31 7.50 16.72 -13.06
N SER A 32 7.76 15.41 -12.88
CA SER A 32 7.77 14.42 -13.97
C SER A 32 6.42 14.29 -14.66
N TYR A 33 5.38 14.12 -13.84
CA TYR A 33 4.00 13.93 -14.28
C TYR A 33 3.40 15.25 -14.75
N GLU A 34 3.70 16.34 -14.06
CA GLU A 34 3.33 17.69 -14.48
C GLU A 34 4.03 18.07 -15.80
N ARG A 35 5.28 17.64 -16.04
CA ARG A 35 5.98 17.86 -17.33
C ARG A 35 5.53 16.92 -18.44
N LEU A 36 5.13 15.68 -18.15
CA LEU A 36 4.44 14.81 -19.12
C LEU A 36 3.09 15.40 -19.51
N GLN A 37 2.33 15.91 -18.54
CA GLN A 37 1.12 16.67 -18.79
C GLN A 37 1.40 17.97 -19.53
N ASN A 38 2.47 18.72 -19.21
CA ASN A 38 2.84 19.95 -19.90
C ASN A 38 3.37 19.67 -21.32
N ALA A 39 4.02 18.52 -21.55
CA ALA A 39 4.43 18.06 -22.88
C ALA A 39 3.22 17.60 -23.69
N GLU A 40 2.25 16.92 -23.08
CA GLU A 40 0.98 16.57 -23.72
C GLU A 40 0.10 17.80 -23.96
N GLN A 41 0.10 18.78 -23.06
CA GLN A 41 -0.54 20.08 -23.24
C GLN A 41 0.19 20.91 -24.30
N ALA A 42 1.53 20.85 -24.40
CA ALA A 42 2.29 21.51 -25.46
C ALA A 42 2.08 20.84 -26.82
N ILE A 43 1.96 19.51 -26.87
CA ILE A 43 1.56 18.76 -28.07
C ILE A 43 0.11 19.11 -28.46
N THR A 44 -0.77 19.25 -27.47
CA THR A 44 -2.18 19.64 -27.68
C THR A 44 -2.29 21.09 -28.14
N ALA A 45 -1.53 22.01 -27.54
CA ALA A 45 -1.43 23.41 -27.94
C ALA A 45 -0.80 23.55 -29.34
N ALA A 46 0.23 22.76 -29.66
CA ALA A 46 0.81 22.71 -31.00
C ALA A 46 -0.18 22.15 -32.04
N ARG A 47 -1.01 21.17 -31.68
CA ARG A 47 -2.14 20.68 -32.49
C ARG A 47 -3.19 21.79 -32.67
N CYS A 48 -3.54 22.53 -31.62
CA CYS A 48 -4.46 23.67 -31.68
C CYS A 48 -3.94 24.81 -32.58
N ILE A 49 -2.65 25.16 -32.48
CA ILE A 49 -2.01 26.16 -33.36
C ILE A 49 -2.01 25.68 -34.82
N SER A 50 -1.79 24.38 -35.05
CA SER A 50 -1.87 23.80 -36.40
C SER A 50 -3.31 23.83 -36.95
N SER A 51 -4.33 23.57 -36.12
CA SER A 51 -5.74 23.64 -36.52
C SER A 51 -6.25 25.06 -36.73
N GLU A 52 -5.84 26.03 -35.89
CA GLU A 52 -6.17 27.46 -36.06
C GLU A 52 -5.51 28.06 -37.31
N SER A 53 -4.31 27.61 -37.66
CA SER A 53 -3.67 28.02 -38.91
C SER A 53 -4.41 27.48 -40.14
N SER A 54 -5.06 26.31 -40.00
CA SER A 54 -5.84 25.64 -41.05
C SER A 54 -7.23 26.26 -41.21
N SER A 55 -7.89 26.64 -40.11
CA SER A 55 -9.20 27.32 -40.13
C SER A 55 -9.10 28.77 -40.65
N ASN A 56 -8.04 29.50 -40.30
CA ASN A 56 -7.78 30.83 -40.85
C ASN A 56 -7.46 30.80 -42.36
N LEU A 57 -6.89 29.70 -42.88
CA LEU A 57 -6.69 29.47 -44.31
C LEU A 57 -8.03 29.29 -45.06
N ALA A 58 -9.00 28.61 -44.44
CA ALA A 58 -10.34 28.41 -45.00
C ALA A 58 -11.18 29.71 -45.00
N ASN A 59 -11.08 30.53 -43.94
CA ASN A 59 -11.81 31.80 -43.85
C ASN A 59 -11.31 32.88 -44.83
N VAL A 60 -10.03 32.85 -45.24
CA VAL A 60 -9.48 33.78 -46.24
C VAL A 60 -9.92 33.43 -47.67
N GLU A 61 -10.33 32.19 -47.96
CA GLU A 61 -10.87 31.82 -49.28
C GLU A 61 -12.32 32.28 -49.50
N LEU A 62 -13.04 32.68 -48.44
CA LEU A 62 -14.43 33.14 -48.51
C LEU A 62 -14.59 34.66 -48.68
N GLN A 63 -13.56 35.47 -48.41
CA GLN A 63 -13.61 36.93 -48.59
C GLN A 63 -12.76 37.38 -49.78
N GLY A 64 -13.43 37.60 -50.91
CA GLY A 64 -12.78 38.09 -52.12
C GLY A 64 -12.35 39.54 -52.02
N HIS A 65 -11.07 39.80 -51.65
CA HIS A 65 -10.34 40.99 -52.09
C HIS A 65 -8.81 40.85 -51.96
N ASN A 66 -8.09 41.30 -53.00
CA ASN A 66 -6.62 41.41 -53.15
C ASN A 66 -5.76 40.12 -53.21
N ARG A 67 -5.43 39.68 -54.44
CA ARG A 67 -4.53 38.53 -54.76
C ARG A 67 -3.10 38.66 -54.22
N CYS A 68 -2.57 39.87 -54.01
CA CYS A 68 -1.17 40.09 -53.63
C CYS A 68 -0.93 39.92 -52.11
N THR A 69 -1.87 40.36 -51.28
CA THR A 69 -1.86 40.18 -49.82
C THR A 69 -2.15 38.73 -49.43
N SER A 70 -3.10 38.09 -50.12
CA SER A 70 -3.41 36.66 -49.98
C SER A 70 -2.18 35.74 -50.16
N ARG A 71 -1.32 35.98 -51.16
CA ARG A 71 -0.10 35.19 -51.40
C ARG A 71 0.96 35.34 -50.30
N LYS A 72 1.14 36.56 -49.75
CA LYS A 72 2.08 36.80 -48.63
C LYS A 72 1.59 36.17 -47.33
N LEU A 73 0.29 36.22 -47.06
CA LEU A 73 -0.35 35.56 -45.91
C LEU A 73 -0.29 34.02 -46.04
N LYS A 74 -0.59 33.45 -47.21
CA LYS A 74 -0.45 32.01 -47.49
C LYS A 74 0.99 31.53 -47.30
N ARG A 75 2.00 32.30 -47.73
CA ARG A 75 3.43 31.98 -47.52
C ARG A 75 3.86 32.05 -46.05
N LYS A 76 3.37 33.03 -45.29
CA LYS A 76 3.64 33.11 -43.84
C LYS A 76 2.96 31.98 -43.07
N SER A 77 1.70 31.62 -43.41
CA SER A 77 0.99 30.52 -42.73
C SER A 77 1.61 29.16 -43.05
N THR A 78 2.00 28.89 -44.30
CA THR A 78 2.70 27.64 -44.67
C THR A 78 4.09 27.53 -44.01
N LYS A 79 4.83 28.64 -43.87
CA LYS A 79 6.12 28.62 -43.15
C LYS A 79 5.93 28.38 -41.65
N LYS A 80 4.88 28.95 -41.04
CA LYS A 80 4.52 28.75 -39.62
C LYS A 80 4.01 27.33 -39.35
N ALA A 81 3.20 26.77 -40.25
CA ALA A 81 2.73 25.38 -40.21
C ALA A 81 3.90 24.39 -40.33
N ARG A 82 4.83 24.61 -41.29
CA ARG A 82 6.01 23.75 -41.47
C ARG A 82 6.96 23.75 -40.26
N CYS A 83 7.12 24.90 -39.62
CA CYS A 83 7.87 25.04 -38.36
C CYS A 83 7.17 24.27 -37.20
N GLY A 84 5.84 24.40 -37.09
CA GLY A 84 5.05 23.67 -36.12
C GLY A 84 5.12 22.15 -36.30
N THR A 85 5.11 21.64 -37.54
CA THR A 85 5.25 20.20 -37.83
C THR A 85 6.64 19.67 -37.47
N GLN A 86 7.70 20.46 -37.68
CA GLN A 86 9.07 20.09 -37.29
C GLN A 86 9.23 20.01 -35.76
N LEU A 87 8.67 20.97 -35.02
CA LEU A 87 8.63 20.96 -33.56
C LEU A 87 7.84 19.76 -33.02
N LEU A 88 6.69 19.44 -33.61
CA LEU A 88 5.87 18.27 -33.25
C LEU A 88 6.65 16.95 -33.46
N GLN A 89 7.34 16.82 -34.60
CA GLN A 89 8.18 15.65 -34.87
C GLN A 89 9.37 15.54 -33.90
N GLN A 90 9.95 16.66 -33.47
CA GLN A 90 11.05 16.67 -32.51
C GLN A 90 10.57 16.30 -31.11
N CYS A 91 9.41 16.80 -30.67
CA CYS A 91 8.77 16.43 -29.41
C CYS A 91 8.33 14.96 -29.39
N GLU A 92 7.72 14.45 -30.46
CA GLU A 92 7.34 13.03 -30.55
C GLU A 92 8.54 12.09 -30.57
N LYS A 93 9.65 12.47 -31.24
CA LYS A 93 10.91 11.71 -31.18
C LYS A 93 11.49 11.69 -29.77
N ARG A 94 11.44 12.82 -29.06
CA ARG A 94 11.89 12.91 -27.65
C ARG A 94 11.01 12.07 -26.72
N LYS A 95 9.67 12.14 -26.84
CA LYS A 95 8.75 11.29 -26.08
C LYS A 95 9.04 9.80 -26.30
N LYS A 96 9.20 9.37 -27.55
CA LYS A 96 9.55 7.97 -27.88
C LYS A 96 10.94 7.56 -27.41
N ALA A 97 11.91 8.48 -27.33
CA ALA A 97 13.23 8.20 -26.78
C ALA A 97 13.14 7.92 -25.28
N ILE A 98 12.43 8.80 -24.55
CA ILE A 98 12.17 8.65 -23.11
C ILE A 98 11.39 7.36 -22.81
N GLU A 99 10.32 7.07 -23.55
CA GLU A 99 9.55 5.82 -23.41
C GLU A 99 10.39 4.56 -23.65
N ARG A 100 11.29 4.59 -24.64
CA ARG A 100 12.21 3.48 -24.91
C ARG A 100 13.23 3.31 -23.80
N GLU A 101 13.71 4.40 -23.21
CA GLU A 101 14.71 4.40 -22.15
C GLU A 101 14.10 3.95 -20.81
N ILE A 102 12.87 4.40 -20.49
CA ILE A 102 12.04 3.86 -19.41
C ILE A 102 11.77 2.37 -19.64
N SER A 103 11.39 1.95 -20.86
CA SER A 103 11.19 0.52 -21.13
C SER A 103 12.50 -0.30 -21.05
N ALA A 104 13.66 0.31 -21.33
CA ALA A 104 14.97 -0.34 -21.23
C ALA A 104 15.43 -0.47 -19.77
N SER A 105 15.20 0.56 -18.95
CA SER A 105 15.40 0.52 -17.49
C SER A 105 14.51 -0.53 -16.82
N MET A 106 13.39 -0.88 -17.44
CA MET A 106 12.44 -1.90 -16.97
C MET A 106 12.78 -3.34 -17.39
N LYS A 107 13.70 -3.57 -18.33
CA LYS A 107 14.07 -4.92 -18.87
C LYS A 107 15.49 -5.35 -18.45
N SER A 108 16.11 -6.32 -19.12
CA SER A 108 17.27 -7.11 -18.67
C SER A 108 18.55 -6.33 -18.30
N LYS A 109 18.58 -5.00 -18.46
CA LYS A 109 19.70 -4.10 -18.19
C LYS A 109 19.36 -2.97 -17.20
N CYS A 110 18.43 -3.21 -16.26
CA CYS A 110 17.99 -2.24 -15.26
C CYS A 110 19.11 -1.74 -14.33
N GLU A 111 20.15 -2.55 -14.11
CA GLU A 111 21.31 -2.25 -13.26
C GLU A 111 22.14 -1.05 -13.78
N LYS A 112 21.98 -0.66 -15.05
CA LYS A 112 22.69 0.49 -15.65
C LYS A 112 22.25 1.86 -15.15
N TYR A 113 21.16 1.92 -14.39
CA TYR A 113 20.58 3.17 -13.91
C TYR A 113 20.80 3.37 -12.40
N VAL A 114 21.54 2.46 -11.77
CA VAL A 114 21.83 2.49 -10.34
C VAL A 114 23.33 2.43 -10.14
N TYR A 115 23.90 3.49 -9.59
CA TYR A 115 25.28 3.56 -9.13
C TYR A 115 25.40 2.94 -7.74
N CYS A 116 26.38 2.07 -7.57
CA CYS A 116 26.79 1.50 -6.29
C CYS A 116 28.08 2.20 -5.86
N CYS A 117 27.99 3.05 -4.85
CA CYS A 117 29.11 3.79 -4.28
C CYS A 117 29.64 3.04 -3.07
N VAL A 118 30.86 2.53 -3.17
CA VAL A 118 31.56 1.79 -2.10
C VAL A 118 32.70 2.68 -1.58
N SER A 119 32.78 2.91 -0.27
CA SER A 119 33.93 3.61 0.30
C SER A 119 35.21 2.79 0.15
N ARG A 120 36.35 3.47 -0.08
CA ARG A 120 37.68 2.87 -0.11
C ARG A 120 38.00 2.05 1.15
N GLN A 121 37.56 2.50 2.31
CA GLN A 121 37.74 1.82 3.60
C GLN A 121 37.20 0.38 3.59
N VAL A 122 36.11 0.12 2.86
CA VAL A 122 35.55 -1.23 2.72
C VAL A 122 36.54 -2.18 2.04
N PHE A 123 37.23 -1.70 1.00
CA PHE A 123 38.24 -2.50 0.30
C PHE A 123 39.55 -2.59 1.07
N ASP A 124 39.89 -1.59 1.89
CA ASP A 124 41.07 -1.68 2.75
C ASP A 124 40.86 -2.70 3.89
N GLU A 125 39.63 -2.83 4.41
CA GLU A 125 39.27 -3.85 5.41
C GLU A 125 38.97 -5.24 4.81
N PHE A 126 38.56 -5.29 3.54
CA PHE A 126 38.33 -6.53 2.79
C PHE A 126 39.01 -6.50 1.40
N PRO A 127 40.37 -6.61 1.34
CA PRO A 127 41.12 -6.41 0.09
C PRO A 127 40.81 -7.40 -1.03
N GLU A 128 40.50 -8.65 -0.65
CA GLU A 128 40.15 -9.71 -1.61
C GLU A 128 38.86 -9.41 -2.39
N ALA A 129 37.99 -8.54 -1.85
CA ALA A 129 36.73 -8.20 -2.50
C ALA A 129 36.89 -7.22 -3.66
N GLU A 130 37.92 -6.37 -3.69
CA GLU A 130 38.00 -5.30 -4.69
C GLU A 130 38.09 -5.86 -6.12
N SER A 131 39.02 -6.80 -6.36
CA SER A 131 39.20 -7.41 -7.67
C SER A 131 37.95 -8.18 -8.10
N VAL A 132 37.35 -8.95 -7.19
CA VAL A 132 36.19 -9.79 -7.46
C VAL A 132 34.93 -8.97 -7.72
N VAL A 133 34.71 -7.88 -6.98
CA VAL A 133 33.58 -6.97 -7.21
C VAL A 133 33.71 -6.32 -8.58
N ARG A 134 34.91 -5.84 -8.94
CA ARG A 134 35.16 -5.26 -10.27
C ARG A 134 34.94 -6.28 -11.39
N GLU A 135 35.37 -7.52 -11.21
CA GLU A 135 35.17 -8.62 -12.17
C GLU A 135 33.67 -8.93 -12.35
N VAL A 136 32.91 -9.13 -11.27
CA VAL A 136 31.47 -9.42 -11.33
C VAL A 136 30.68 -8.28 -11.98
N PHE A 137 31.03 -7.02 -11.71
CA PHE A 137 30.39 -5.87 -12.35
C PHE A 137 30.77 -5.76 -13.84
N ALA A 138 31.99 -6.16 -14.21
CA ALA A 138 32.43 -6.21 -15.61
C ALA A 138 31.73 -7.31 -16.41
N GLU A 139 31.63 -8.53 -15.87
CA GLU A 139 30.89 -9.64 -16.51
C GLU A 139 29.42 -9.27 -16.78
N ARG A 140 28.84 -8.42 -15.93
CA ARG A 140 27.48 -7.90 -16.04
C ARG A 140 27.34 -6.69 -16.95
N ASN A 141 28.43 -6.18 -17.53
CA ASN A 141 28.48 -4.95 -18.33
C ASN A 141 27.95 -3.70 -17.60
N ILE A 142 28.32 -3.56 -16.32
CA ILE A 142 27.94 -2.44 -15.43
C ILE A 142 29.16 -1.87 -14.68
N SER A 143 30.38 -2.00 -15.21
CA SER A 143 31.60 -1.47 -14.59
C SER A 143 31.51 0.01 -14.25
N ASP A 144 30.92 0.82 -15.14
CA ASP A 144 30.75 2.27 -14.95
C ASP A 144 29.79 2.65 -13.81
N GLN A 145 29.06 1.67 -13.27
CA GLN A 145 28.10 1.87 -12.19
C GLN A 145 28.72 1.60 -10.80
N LEU A 146 29.93 1.06 -10.73
CA LEU A 146 30.66 0.91 -9.49
C LEU A 146 31.54 2.14 -9.27
N VAL A 147 31.24 2.92 -8.23
CA VAL A 147 32.00 4.11 -7.87
C VAL A 147 32.74 3.82 -6.56
N CYS A 148 34.06 4.01 -6.56
CA CYS A 148 34.88 3.92 -5.36
C CYS A 148 35.07 5.34 -4.82
N ASP A 149 34.58 5.59 -3.61
CA ASP A 149 34.69 6.90 -2.96
C ASP A 149 35.98 6.92 -2.11
N GLU A 150 36.99 7.61 -2.63
CA GLU A 150 38.34 7.72 -2.01
C GLU A 150 38.35 8.65 -0.78
N ASN A 151 37.36 9.52 -0.63
CA ASN A 151 37.36 10.57 0.40
C ASN A 151 36.67 10.14 1.71
N ARG A 152 35.88 9.06 1.69
CA ARG A 152 35.14 8.58 2.86
C ARG A 152 35.93 7.54 3.64
N THR A 153 36.02 7.74 4.95
CA THR A 153 36.71 6.87 5.91
C THR A 153 35.79 5.89 6.62
N ASN A 154 34.52 5.77 6.22
CA ASN A 154 33.53 4.87 6.84
C ASN A 154 33.31 3.61 5.99
N THR A 155 32.83 2.52 6.59
CA THR A 155 32.57 1.26 5.86
C THR A 155 31.20 1.22 5.18
N ASN A 156 30.70 2.38 4.74
CA ASN A 156 29.34 2.54 4.22
C ASN A 156 29.31 2.33 2.71
N ILE A 157 28.20 1.76 2.24
CA ILE A 157 27.86 1.55 0.84
C ILE A 157 26.53 2.23 0.56
N PHE A 158 26.51 3.04 -0.48
CA PHE A 158 25.35 3.83 -0.88
C PHE A 158 24.94 3.49 -2.30
N TRP A 159 23.64 3.56 -2.55
CA TRP A 159 23.11 3.44 -3.90
C TRP A 159 22.50 4.77 -4.34
N TYR A 160 22.85 5.16 -5.55
CA TYR A 160 22.29 6.33 -6.22
C TYR A 160 21.63 5.89 -7.51
N ARG A 161 20.56 6.55 -7.90
CA ARG A 161 19.89 6.30 -9.18
C ARG A 161 20.09 7.49 -10.09
N LYS A 162 20.36 7.23 -11.36
CA LYS A 162 20.35 8.26 -12.39
C LYS A 162 18.92 8.73 -12.65
N CYS A 163 18.64 10.02 -12.43
CA CYS A 163 17.37 10.61 -12.83
C CYS A 163 17.37 10.86 -14.34
N ILE A 164 16.34 10.39 -15.02
CA ILE A 164 16.23 10.44 -16.49
C ILE A 164 15.62 11.80 -16.95
N GLU A 165 15.44 12.76 -16.03
CA GLU A 165 14.51 13.88 -16.19
C GLU A 165 15.14 15.29 -16.25
N ALA A 166 16.47 15.41 -16.31
CA ALA A 166 17.12 16.70 -16.42
C ALA A 166 17.16 17.19 -17.89
N ILE A 167 16.54 18.34 -18.15
CA ILE A 167 16.62 19.10 -19.42
C ILE A 167 17.94 19.90 -19.51
N GLU A 168 18.79 19.84 -18.48
CA GLU A 168 20.15 20.38 -18.51
C GLU A 168 21.17 19.25 -18.44
N GLU A 169 22.32 19.42 -19.09
CA GLU A 169 23.45 18.47 -19.21
C GLU A 169 24.10 18.04 -17.87
N LYS A 170 23.43 18.22 -16.72
CA LYS A 170 23.87 17.72 -15.42
C LYS A 170 23.07 16.48 -15.05
N ASP A 171 23.74 15.33 -15.11
CA ASP A 171 23.29 14.04 -14.58
C ASP A 171 22.89 14.17 -13.10
N SER A 172 21.62 14.46 -12.81
CA SER A 172 21.12 14.49 -11.43
C SER A 172 20.96 13.05 -10.92
N VAL A 173 21.52 12.78 -9.74
CA VAL A 173 21.47 11.46 -9.10
C VAL A 173 20.69 11.53 -7.79
N VAL A 174 19.82 10.55 -7.56
CA VAL A 174 18.98 10.48 -6.35
C VAL A 174 19.44 9.33 -5.46
N GLN A 175 19.73 9.66 -4.20
CA GLN A 175 20.11 8.70 -3.18
C GLN A 175 18.94 7.76 -2.83
N GLN A 176 19.20 6.45 -2.77
CA GLN A 176 18.18 5.45 -2.47
C GLN A 176 17.91 5.35 -0.96
N HIS A 177 16.72 4.91 -0.56
CA HIS A 177 16.36 4.69 0.86
C HIS A 177 17.10 3.50 1.51
N THR A 178 17.83 2.69 0.74
CA THR A 178 18.62 1.56 1.25
C THR A 178 20.10 1.91 1.26
N PHE A 179 20.78 1.61 2.35
CA PHE A 179 22.24 1.69 2.47
C PHE A 179 22.79 0.50 3.25
N ALA A 180 24.07 0.21 3.10
CA ALA A 180 24.71 -0.92 3.74
C ALA A 180 25.98 -0.50 4.48
N ILE A 181 26.35 -1.28 5.49
CA ILE A 181 27.58 -1.11 6.25
C ILE A 181 28.28 -2.45 6.30
N VAL A 182 29.58 -2.44 6.01
CA VAL A 182 30.40 -3.64 6.05
C VAL A 182 31.12 -3.73 7.39
N LEU A 183 31.05 -4.90 8.04
CA LEU A 183 31.69 -5.19 9.32
C LEU A 183 32.41 -6.54 9.25
N SER A 184 33.57 -6.63 9.89
CA SER A 184 34.24 -7.92 10.08
C SER A 184 33.49 -8.77 11.11
N ASP A 185 33.61 -10.10 11.03
CA ASP A 185 33.03 -10.99 12.03
C ASP A 185 33.58 -10.72 13.45
N LYS A 186 34.82 -10.21 13.57
CA LYS A 186 35.43 -9.82 14.85
C LYS A 186 34.79 -8.55 15.40
N SER A 187 34.71 -7.49 14.61
CA SER A 187 34.10 -6.22 15.00
C SER A 187 32.63 -6.40 15.36
N PHE A 188 31.92 -7.23 14.60
CA PHE A 188 30.54 -7.57 14.92
C PHE A 188 30.42 -8.35 16.25
N LYS A 189 31.31 -9.33 16.51
CA LYS A 189 31.34 -10.02 17.82
C LYS A 189 31.61 -9.06 18.97
N GLU A 190 32.52 -8.11 18.78
CA GLU A 190 32.85 -7.11 19.79
C GLU A 190 31.63 -6.23 20.11
N LEU A 191 30.94 -5.71 19.09
CA LEU A 191 29.72 -4.91 19.26
C LEU A 191 28.59 -5.67 19.97
N VAL A 192 28.46 -6.96 19.69
CA VAL A 192 27.47 -7.82 20.36
C VAL A 192 27.88 -8.10 21.81
N GLN A 193 29.16 -8.37 22.08
CA GLN A 193 29.67 -8.64 23.42
C GLN A 193 29.65 -7.39 24.32
N SER A 194 29.92 -6.21 23.75
CA SER A 194 29.87 -4.92 24.45
C SER A 194 28.46 -4.39 24.64
N LYS A 195 27.44 -5.02 24.02
CA LYS A 195 26.05 -4.52 23.95
C LYS A 195 25.91 -3.13 23.31
N SER A 196 26.87 -2.70 22.50
CA SER A 196 26.85 -1.37 21.85
C SER A 196 26.35 -1.40 20.41
N LEU A 197 25.81 -2.53 19.95
CA LEU A 197 25.34 -2.70 18.57
C LEU A 197 24.12 -1.82 18.26
N GLU A 198 23.20 -1.64 19.21
CA GLU A 198 22.02 -0.80 19.04
C GLU A 198 22.38 0.68 18.92
N ASP A 199 23.29 1.16 19.78
CA ASP A 199 23.84 2.51 19.69
C ASP A 199 24.53 2.74 18.35
N PHE A 200 25.35 1.77 17.92
CA PHE A 200 26.02 1.82 16.62
C PHE A 200 24.99 1.95 15.49
N VAL A 201 23.97 1.10 15.46
CA VAL A 201 22.90 1.15 14.45
C VAL A 201 22.17 2.49 14.48
N SER A 202 21.83 3.00 15.66
CA SER A 202 21.09 4.25 15.83
C SER A 202 21.88 5.44 15.28
N ILE A 203 23.17 5.54 15.60
CA ILE A 203 24.08 6.57 15.08
C ILE A 203 24.17 6.50 13.55
N GLN A 204 24.26 5.29 12.99
CA GLN A 204 24.36 5.11 11.54
C GLN A 204 23.07 5.52 10.83
N LYS A 205 21.90 5.21 11.38
CA LYS A 205 20.62 5.64 10.79
C LYS A 205 20.41 7.15 10.91
N LEU A 206 20.80 7.77 12.03
CA LEU A 206 20.72 9.22 12.21
C LEU A 206 21.63 9.99 11.25
N SER A 207 22.78 9.41 10.89
CA SER A 207 23.69 10.03 9.91
C SER A 207 23.23 9.87 8.46
N TYR A 208 22.19 9.07 8.19
CA TYR A 208 21.68 8.86 6.85
C TYR A 208 20.60 9.90 6.47
N PRO A 209 20.73 10.61 5.35
CA PRO A 209 19.85 11.75 5.03
C PRO A 209 18.43 11.36 4.61
N VAL A 210 18.16 10.09 4.30
CA VAL A 210 16.84 9.62 3.86
C VAL A 210 16.06 9.05 5.05
N ALA A 211 14.88 9.60 5.33
CA ALA A 211 13.97 9.10 6.35
C ALA A 211 13.47 7.67 6.04
N ASN A 212 13.13 6.89 7.06
CA ASN A 212 12.69 5.49 6.95
C ASN A 212 13.65 4.59 6.15
N SER A 213 14.95 4.84 6.29
CA SER A 213 15.97 4.09 5.58
C SER A 213 16.04 2.62 6.01
N LEU A 214 16.34 1.75 5.05
CA LEU A 214 16.65 0.35 5.27
C LEU A 214 18.17 0.22 5.39
N LEU A 215 18.65 -0.18 6.58
CA LEU A 215 20.07 -0.45 6.81
C LEU A 215 20.35 -1.95 6.65
N ILE A 216 21.37 -2.28 5.84
CA ILE A 216 21.86 -3.65 5.66
C ILE A 216 23.26 -3.78 6.27
N LEU A 217 23.40 -4.54 7.35
CA LEU A 217 24.69 -4.91 7.93
C LEU A 217 25.27 -6.12 7.18
N ILE A 218 26.32 -5.91 6.39
CA ILE A 218 27.03 -6.97 5.68
C ILE A 218 28.21 -7.43 6.53
N ILE A 219 28.15 -8.66 7.03
CA ILE A 219 29.16 -9.21 7.94
C ILE A 219 30.03 -10.19 7.16
N TYR A 220 31.30 -9.86 6.97
CA TYR A 220 32.23 -10.74 6.27
C TYR A 220 33.03 -11.61 7.26
N GLY A 221 33.16 -12.90 6.95
CA GLY A 221 33.89 -13.87 7.76
C GLY A 221 33.01 -15.02 8.26
N LYS A 222 33.41 -15.64 9.38
CA LYS A 222 32.73 -16.85 9.87
C LYS A 222 31.37 -16.53 10.46
N ARG A 223 30.34 -17.23 9.96
CA ARG A 223 28.99 -17.18 10.51
C ARG A 223 28.99 -17.57 11.99
N ILE A 224 28.35 -16.74 12.80
CA ILE A 224 28.19 -16.99 14.23
C ILE A 224 26.83 -17.66 14.42
N ASN A 225 26.83 -18.83 15.08
CA ASN A 225 25.60 -19.52 15.41
C ASN A 225 24.93 -18.82 16.61
N LYS A 226 23.59 -18.70 16.60
CA LYS A 226 22.73 -18.10 17.65
C LYS A 226 22.54 -16.56 17.64
N ILE A 227 22.42 -15.91 16.48
CA ILE A 227 22.08 -14.46 16.37
C ILE A 227 20.63 -14.23 15.90
N HIS A 228 19.81 -15.28 15.86
CA HIS A 228 18.43 -15.15 15.36
C HIS A 228 17.55 -14.28 16.27
N ASP A 229 17.84 -14.20 17.57
CA ASP A 229 17.04 -13.36 18.47
C ASP A 229 17.38 -11.87 18.25
N LEU A 230 18.68 -11.55 18.20
CA LEU A 230 19.19 -10.21 17.90
C LEU A 230 18.77 -9.72 16.51
N SER A 231 18.62 -10.62 15.52
CA SER A 231 18.16 -10.24 14.18
C SER A 231 16.77 -9.66 14.16
N ILE A 232 15.89 -10.22 14.99
CA ILE A 232 14.50 -9.80 15.07
C ILE A 232 14.41 -8.50 15.84
N GLU A 233 15.15 -8.39 16.95
CA GLU A 233 15.23 -7.18 17.76
C GLU A 233 15.72 -5.98 16.94
N LEU A 234 16.82 -6.13 16.20
CA LEU A 234 17.34 -5.07 15.32
C LEU A 234 16.40 -4.74 14.15
N PHE A 235 15.67 -5.73 13.64
CA PHE A 235 14.68 -5.48 12.58
C PHE A 235 13.45 -4.75 13.11
N ASP A 236 12.93 -5.13 14.27
CA ASP A 236 11.74 -4.54 14.88
C ASP A 236 11.99 -3.10 15.33
N ASN A 237 13.09 -2.88 16.07
CA ASN A 237 13.42 -1.57 16.61
C ASN A 237 13.96 -0.61 15.54
N TYR A 238 14.78 -1.12 14.62
CA TYR A 238 15.59 -0.27 13.74
C TYR A 238 15.44 -0.59 12.26
N ARG A 239 14.57 -1.51 11.84
CA ARG A 239 14.45 -1.93 10.42
C ARG A 239 15.80 -2.28 9.80
N VAL A 240 16.64 -2.98 10.55
CA VAL A 240 17.95 -3.44 10.08
C VAL A 240 17.87 -4.87 9.59
N GLN A 241 18.49 -5.15 8.45
CA GLN A 241 18.78 -6.50 8.00
C GLN A 241 20.26 -6.77 8.17
N TYR A 242 20.66 -8.01 8.46
CA TYR A 242 22.05 -8.40 8.32
C TYR A 242 22.21 -9.57 7.36
N HIS A 243 23.35 -9.63 6.69
CA HIS A 243 23.70 -10.69 5.76
C HIS A 243 25.14 -11.12 6.01
N TYR A 244 25.35 -12.43 6.15
CA TYR A 244 26.67 -13.02 6.28
C TYR A 244 27.25 -13.34 4.93
N VAL A 245 28.53 -13.03 4.76
CA VAL A 245 29.26 -13.23 3.52
C VAL A 245 30.53 -14.00 3.84
N GLU A 246 30.64 -15.21 3.31
CA GLU A 246 31.75 -16.13 3.61
C GLU A 246 32.94 -15.91 2.66
N SER A 247 32.70 -15.39 1.47
CA SER A 247 33.72 -15.19 0.43
C SER A 247 33.59 -13.82 -0.28
N ALA A 248 34.69 -13.37 -0.88
CA ALA A 248 34.69 -12.16 -1.73
C ALA A 248 33.72 -12.28 -2.92
N LEU A 249 33.52 -13.49 -3.43
CA LEU A 249 32.55 -13.76 -4.49
C LEU A 249 31.12 -13.58 -4.00
N ASP A 250 30.78 -14.11 -2.83
CA ASP A 250 29.44 -13.93 -2.24
C ASP A 250 29.15 -12.45 -1.98
N PHE A 251 30.16 -11.69 -1.54
CA PHE A 251 30.05 -10.25 -1.35
C PHE A 251 29.69 -9.54 -2.65
N ALA A 252 30.46 -9.81 -3.70
CA ALA A 252 30.28 -9.22 -5.03
C ALA A 252 28.92 -9.58 -5.63
N LEU A 253 28.51 -10.84 -5.51
CA LEU A 253 27.20 -11.29 -5.97
C LEU A 253 26.06 -10.62 -5.18
N TYR A 254 26.21 -10.47 -3.88
CA TYR A 254 25.20 -9.83 -3.03
C TYR A 254 25.03 -8.34 -3.35
N LEU A 255 26.13 -7.59 -3.52
CA LEU A 255 26.09 -6.20 -3.98
C LEU A 255 25.39 -6.08 -5.34
N ALA A 256 25.74 -6.94 -6.30
CA ALA A 256 25.08 -6.96 -7.60
C ALA A 256 23.58 -7.30 -7.50
N GLN A 257 23.19 -8.18 -6.58
CA GLN A 257 21.78 -8.51 -6.32
C GLN A 257 21.01 -7.34 -5.71
N ILE A 258 21.58 -6.62 -4.74
CA ILE A 258 20.96 -5.41 -4.16
C ILE A 258 20.79 -4.35 -5.24
N SER A 259 21.83 -4.05 -6.02
CA SER A 259 21.76 -3.10 -7.14
C SER A 259 20.64 -3.47 -8.12
N ARG A 260 20.50 -4.76 -8.44
CA ARG A 260 19.42 -5.28 -9.30
C ARG A 260 18.04 -5.15 -8.66
N ALA A 261 17.93 -5.44 -7.36
CA ALA A 261 16.68 -5.38 -6.62
C ALA A 261 16.17 -3.94 -6.52
N LEU A 262 17.06 -3.01 -6.14
CA LEU A 262 16.78 -1.58 -6.13
C LEU A 262 16.38 -1.09 -7.52
N ALA A 263 17.13 -1.46 -8.56
CA ALA A 263 16.78 -1.12 -9.94
C ALA A 263 15.35 -1.58 -10.32
N LYS A 264 14.89 -2.72 -9.79
CA LYS A 264 13.55 -3.28 -10.04
C LYS A 264 12.44 -2.77 -9.13
N LEU A 265 12.72 -2.16 -7.98
CA LEU A 265 11.71 -1.85 -6.96
C LEU A 265 10.57 -0.97 -7.50
N GLN A 266 10.87 -0.02 -8.39
CA GLN A 266 9.87 0.81 -9.08
C GLN A 266 8.95 0.06 -10.06
N ARG A 267 9.27 -1.20 -10.44
CA ARG A 267 8.35 -2.05 -11.24
C ARG A 267 7.02 -2.31 -10.55
N HIS A 268 6.99 -2.28 -9.21
CA HIS A 268 5.77 -2.52 -8.44
C HIS A 268 4.93 -1.26 -8.26
N CYS A 269 5.53 -0.06 -8.35
CA CYS A 269 4.83 1.19 -8.12
C CYS A 269 4.37 1.89 -9.41
N ALA A 270 5.12 1.75 -10.51
CA ALA A 270 4.85 2.50 -11.75
C ALA A 270 3.87 1.83 -12.73
N PHE A 271 3.63 0.51 -12.60
CA PHE A 271 2.64 -0.21 -13.39
C PHE A 271 1.65 -0.87 -12.42
N GLY A 272 0.45 -0.32 -12.33
CA GLY A 272 -0.65 -0.96 -11.62
C GLY A 272 -0.84 -2.40 -12.09
N ASN A 273 -0.98 -3.31 -11.12
CA ASN A 273 -1.78 -4.55 -11.06
C ASN A 273 -1.97 -5.46 -12.31
N ASP A 274 -1.24 -5.35 -13.41
CA ASP A 274 -1.38 -6.23 -14.59
C ASP A 274 -0.65 -7.59 -14.43
N ARG A 275 -0.52 -8.09 -13.20
CA ARG A 275 -0.09 -9.48 -12.99
C ARG A 275 -1.31 -10.37 -12.83
N LEU A 276 -1.59 -11.18 -13.85
CA LEU A 276 -2.42 -12.37 -13.72
C LEU A 276 -1.94 -13.19 -12.52
N ILE A 277 -2.79 -13.31 -11.50
CA ILE A 277 -2.53 -13.99 -10.22
C ILE A 277 -2.31 -15.51 -10.42
N PHE A 278 -2.72 -16.04 -11.57
CA PHE A 278 -2.58 -17.46 -11.91
C PHE A 278 -1.43 -17.71 -12.88
N ASN A 279 -0.45 -18.50 -12.44
CA ASN A 279 0.62 -19.00 -13.29
C ASN A 279 0.11 -20.27 -13.99
N VAL A 280 -0.30 -20.16 -15.26
CA VAL A 280 -0.79 -21.32 -16.04
C VAL A 280 0.41 -22.03 -16.68
N ASP A 281 0.44 -23.36 -16.60
CA ASP A 281 1.44 -24.17 -17.29
C ASP A 281 1.45 -23.84 -18.80
N LYS A 282 2.64 -23.59 -19.36
CA LYS A 282 2.77 -23.22 -20.77
C LYS A 282 2.24 -24.34 -21.66
N GLY A 283 1.32 -24.00 -22.58
CA GLY A 283 0.79 -24.91 -23.60
C GLY A 283 1.87 -25.49 -24.51
N MET A 284 1.67 -26.69 -25.02
CA MET A 284 2.45 -27.26 -26.12
C MET A 284 2.33 -26.32 -27.33
N LYS A 285 3.46 -26.01 -27.98
CA LYS A 285 3.51 -25.10 -29.14
C LYS A 285 3.61 -25.84 -30.47
N ASP A 286 4.29 -26.99 -30.47
CA ASP A 286 4.55 -27.79 -31.65
C ASP A 286 3.95 -29.19 -31.46
N GLY A 287 3.10 -29.61 -32.39
CA GLY A 287 2.40 -30.90 -32.33
C GLY A 287 1.31 -31.00 -33.40
N THR A 288 0.75 -32.20 -33.58
CA THR A 288 -0.45 -32.37 -34.42
C THR A 288 -1.63 -31.61 -33.81
N PRO A 289 -2.60 -31.13 -34.62
CA PRO A 289 -3.77 -30.40 -34.11
C PRO A 289 -4.47 -31.12 -32.95
N GLU A 290 -4.57 -32.45 -33.00
CA GLU A 290 -5.20 -33.28 -31.99
C GLU A 290 -4.39 -33.31 -30.68
N GLN A 291 -3.06 -33.32 -30.76
CA GLN A 291 -2.17 -33.26 -29.60
C GLN A 291 -2.23 -31.89 -28.92
N LEU A 292 -2.26 -30.81 -29.72
CA LEU A 292 -2.39 -29.44 -29.21
C LEU A 292 -3.73 -29.24 -28.52
N ILE A 293 -4.83 -29.66 -29.15
CA ILE A 293 -6.18 -29.57 -28.59
C ILE A 293 -6.28 -30.36 -27.28
N ARG A 294 -5.69 -31.56 -27.21
CA ARG A 294 -5.71 -32.39 -26.01
C ARG A 294 -4.91 -31.77 -24.87
N ASP A 295 -3.70 -31.27 -25.15
CA ASP A 295 -2.85 -30.59 -24.15
C ASP A 295 -3.51 -29.34 -23.58
N TRP A 296 -4.10 -28.52 -24.45
CA TRP A 296 -4.80 -27.30 -24.04
C TRP A 296 -6.07 -27.63 -23.24
N TRP A 297 -6.83 -28.64 -23.66
CA TRP A 297 -8.03 -29.06 -22.95
C TRP A 297 -7.71 -29.60 -21.55
N GLU A 298 -6.62 -30.36 -21.43
CA GLU A 298 -6.12 -30.85 -20.15
C GLU A 298 -5.74 -29.72 -19.19
N LYS A 299 -5.05 -28.69 -19.69
CA LYS A 299 -4.63 -27.51 -18.91
C LYS A 299 -5.80 -26.64 -18.50
N MET A 300 -6.79 -26.46 -19.38
CA MET A 300 -8.03 -25.75 -19.04
C MET A 300 -8.78 -26.42 -17.88
N LEU A 301 -8.87 -27.75 -17.88
CA LEU A 301 -9.50 -28.50 -16.80
C LEU A 301 -8.70 -28.44 -15.49
N ALA A 302 -7.38 -28.30 -15.56
CA ALA A 302 -6.50 -28.19 -14.39
C ALA A 302 -6.62 -26.85 -13.64
N VAL A 303 -7.14 -25.80 -14.29
CA VAL A 303 -7.41 -24.50 -13.66
C VAL A 303 -8.68 -24.54 -12.78
N ILE A 304 -9.57 -25.52 -13.00
CA ILE A 304 -10.81 -25.64 -12.24
C ILE A 304 -10.50 -26.21 -10.84
N CYS A 305 -10.73 -25.40 -9.82
CA CYS A 305 -10.46 -25.76 -8.43
C CYS A 305 -11.23 -27.03 -8.03
N GLY A 306 -10.54 -27.99 -7.40
CA GLY A 306 -11.15 -29.24 -6.91
C GLY A 306 -11.23 -30.40 -7.91
N ILE A 307 -10.80 -30.23 -9.17
CA ILE A 307 -10.71 -31.35 -10.13
C ILE A 307 -9.43 -32.16 -9.88
N GLN A 308 -9.58 -33.42 -9.48
CA GLN A 308 -8.48 -34.37 -9.34
C GLN A 308 -8.10 -35.02 -10.67
N GLY A 309 -6.86 -35.54 -10.77
CA GLY A 309 -6.35 -36.13 -12.01
C GLY A 309 -7.19 -37.29 -12.58
N VAL A 310 -7.87 -38.05 -11.72
CA VAL A 310 -8.79 -39.13 -12.14
C VAL A 310 -10.05 -38.56 -12.81
N GLN A 311 -10.64 -37.52 -12.23
CA GLN A 311 -11.81 -36.83 -12.77
C GLN A 311 -11.48 -36.15 -14.10
N LYS A 312 -10.28 -35.54 -14.20
CA LYS A 312 -9.76 -34.95 -15.43
C LYS A 312 -9.69 -35.99 -16.56
N ARG A 313 -9.08 -37.15 -16.30
CA ARG A 313 -9.01 -38.25 -17.28
C ARG A 313 -10.39 -38.77 -17.67
N ALA A 314 -11.33 -38.87 -16.71
CA ALA A 314 -12.70 -39.27 -17.00
C ALA A 314 -13.42 -38.26 -17.91
N ILE A 315 -13.28 -36.96 -17.65
CA ILE A 315 -13.83 -35.90 -18.49
C ILE A 315 -13.21 -35.93 -19.89
N MET A 316 -11.88 -36.04 -19.99
CA MET A 316 -11.19 -36.14 -21.28
C MET A 316 -11.56 -37.40 -22.06
N SER A 317 -11.81 -38.53 -21.39
CA SER A 317 -12.27 -39.76 -22.03
C SER A 317 -13.71 -39.62 -22.57
N ALA A 318 -14.60 -38.93 -21.85
CA ALA A 318 -15.98 -38.71 -22.28
C ALA A 318 -16.11 -37.59 -23.34
N TYR A 319 -15.20 -36.61 -23.26
CA TYR A 319 -15.16 -35.39 -24.07
C TYR A 319 -13.71 -35.07 -24.47
N PRO A 320 -13.23 -35.64 -25.58
CA PRO A 320 -11.82 -35.54 -25.99
C PRO A 320 -11.34 -34.13 -26.33
N ASN A 321 -12.27 -33.23 -26.66
CA ASN A 321 -11.99 -31.83 -26.91
C ASN A 321 -13.18 -30.95 -26.49
N PRO A 322 -12.97 -29.64 -26.25
CA PRO A 322 -14.01 -28.72 -25.79
C PRO A 322 -15.19 -28.59 -26.77
N PHE A 323 -14.94 -28.74 -28.08
CA PHE A 323 -15.99 -28.63 -29.09
C PHE A 323 -16.97 -29.81 -29.03
N ILE A 324 -16.48 -31.04 -28.82
CA ILE A 324 -17.31 -32.23 -28.62
C ILE A 324 -18.07 -32.12 -27.30
N ALA A 325 -17.44 -31.61 -26.24
CA ALA A 325 -18.09 -31.32 -24.96
C ALA A 325 -19.27 -30.37 -25.16
N SER A 326 -19.00 -29.20 -25.75
CA SER A 326 -19.99 -28.17 -26.05
C SER A 326 -21.13 -28.71 -26.91
N LYS A 327 -20.82 -29.43 -28.01
CA LYS A 327 -21.82 -30.02 -28.90
C LYS A 327 -22.72 -31.02 -28.18
N LYS A 328 -22.16 -31.90 -27.34
CA LYS A 328 -22.96 -32.86 -26.55
C LYS A 328 -23.84 -32.16 -25.51
N PHE A 329 -23.35 -31.10 -24.85
CA PHE A 329 -24.17 -30.31 -23.93
C PHE A 329 -25.31 -29.58 -24.66
N LEU A 330 -25.03 -29.06 -25.85
CA LEU A 330 -26.03 -28.43 -26.73
C LEU A 330 -27.03 -29.45 -27.27
N GLU A 331 -26.62 -30.66 -27.67
CA GLU A 331 -27.52 -31.72 -28.12
C GLU A 331 -28.44 -32.24 -26.99
N LYS A 332 -27.93 -32.29 -25.75
CA LYS A 332 -28.73 -32.63 -24.56
C LYS A 332 -29.75 -31.53 -24.25
N SER A 333 -29.38 -30.27 -24.45
CA SER A 333 -30.27 -29.11 -24.33
C SER A 333 -31.31 -29.06 -25.47
N ALA A 334 -30.91 -29.42 -26.70
CA ALA A 334 -31.77 -29.42 -27.88
C ALA A 334 -32.80 -30.57 -27.90
N ARG A 335 -32.52 -31.71 -27.27
CA ARG A 335 -33.51 -32.80 -27.08
C ARG A 335 -34.64 -32.44 -26.10
N ALA A 336 -34.50 -31.38 -25.30
CA ALA A 336 -35.52 -30.91 -24.37
C ALA A 336 -36.53 -29.92 -24.98
N LEU A 337 -36.34 -29.46 -26.21
CA LEU A 337 -37.22 -28.50 -26.88
C LEU A 337 -37.78 -29.11 -28.16
N MET A 338 -39.02 -29.59 -28.04
CA MET A 338 -39.85 -30.16 -29.09
C MET A 338 -39.98 -29.19 -30.30
N GLN A 339 -40.07 -29.80 -31.48
CA GLN A 339 -40.07 -29.21 -32.83
C GLN A 339 -40.93 -27.95 -32.99
N VAL A 340 -40.30 -26.86 -33.45
CA VAL A 340 -40.98 -25.72 -34.07
C VAL A 340 -40.28 -25.40 -35.39
N LYS A 341 -41.00 -25.49 -36.51
CA LYS A 341 -40.52 -25.02 -37.81
C LYS A 341 -40.52 -23.48 -37.80
N LEU A 342 -39.35 -22.87 -37.83
CA LEU A 342 -39.17 -21.42 -37.94
C LEU A 342 -38.51 -21.06 -39.28
N HIS A 343 -39.03 -20.03 -39.95
CA HIS A 343 -38.49 -19.50 -41.19
C HIS A 343 -37.19 -18.70 -40.95
N ALA A 344 -36.12 -19.06 -41.67
CA ALA A 344 -34.73 -18.64 -41.44
C ALA A 344 -34.50 -17.12 -41.35
N ARG A 345 -35.33 -16.32 -42.03
CA ARG A 345 -35.16 -14.86 -42.07
C ARG A 345 -35.54 -14.18 -40.75
N ASN A 346 -36.60 -14.64 -40.09
CA ASN A 346 -37.07 -14.03 -38.85
C ASN A 346 -36.24 -14.51 -37.64
N THR A 347 -35.70 -15.72 -37.71
CA THR A 347 -34.80 -16.26 -36.68
C THR A 347 -33.46 -15.55 -36.66
N PHE A 348 -32.92 -15.14 -37.81
CA PHE A 348 -31.67 -14.38 -37.85
C PHE A 348 -31.82 -13.02 -37.15
N SER A 349 -32.88 -12.27 -37.45
CA SER A 349 -33.14 -10.98 -36.80
C SER A 349 -33.36 -11.11 -35.30
N PHE A 350 -34.09 -12.14 -34.85
CA PHE A 350 -34.28 -12.38 -33.41
C PHE A 350 -32.97 -12.75 -32.71
N LEU A 351 -32.14 -13.62 -33.31
CA LEU A 351 -30.84 -14.00 -32.76
C LEU A 351 -29.88 -12.81 -32.69
N VAL A 352 -29.90 -11.91 -33.68
CA VAL A 352 -29.10 -10.69 -33.67
C VAL A 352 -29.55 -9.77 -32.53
N VAL A 353 -30.86 -9.55 -32.35
CA VAL A 353 -31.38 -8.73 -31.25
C VAL A 353 -31.04 -9.33 -29.89
N VAL A 354 -31.21 -10.64 -29.70
CA VAL A 354 -30.82 -11.32 -28.46
C VAL A 354 -29.32 -11.28 -28.24
N ALA A 355 -28.50 -11.39 -29.29
CA ALA A 355 -27.05 -11.24 -29.20
C ALA A 355 -26.64 -9.80 -28.81
N PHE A 356 -27.34 -8.77 -29.30
CA PHE A 356 -27.12 -7.39 -28.90
C PHE A 356 -27.60 -7.12 -27.47
N ILE A 357 -28.72 -7.71 -27.04
CA ILE A 357 -29.18 -7.63 -25.65
C ILE A 357 -28.21 -8.36 -24.72
N TYR A 358 -27.70 -9.53 -25.14
CA TYR A 358 -26.70 -10.26 -24.37
C TYR A 358 -25.36 -9.55 -24.35
N LEU A 359 -24.94 -8.94 -25.46
CA LEU A 359 -23.75 -8.09 -25.53
C LEU A 359 -23.93 -6.86 -24.64
N GLY A 360 -25.11 -6.25 -24.64
CA GLY A 360 -25.48 -5.18 -23.71
C GLY A 360 -25.44 -5.66 -22.26
N TYR A 361 -25.98 -6.83 -21.95
CA TYR A 361 -25.88 -7.45 -20.63
C TYR A 361 -24.43 -7.73 -20.24
N VAL A 362 -23.59 -8.18 -21.17
CA VAL A 362 -22.15 -8.39 -20.92
C VAL A 362 -21.46 -7.06 -20.66
N ILE A 363 -21.68 -6.04 -21.49
CA ILE A 363 -21.04 -4.73 -21.38
C ILE A 363 -21.50 -3.96 -20.14
N PHE A 364 -22.79 -3.98 -19.82
CA PHE A 364 -23.38 -3.13 -18.79
C PHE A 364 -23.65 -3.84 -17.46
N LEU A 365 -23.81 -5.17 -17.45
CA LEU A 365 -24.21 -5.92 -16.25
C LEU A 365 -23.22 -7.03 -15.84
N LYS A 366 -22.27 -7.41 -16.71
CA LYS A 366 -21.30 -8.48 -16.44
C LYS A 366 -19.83 -8.03 -16.47
N SER A 367 -19.51 -6.94 -17.14
CA SER A 367 -18.22 -6.25 -17.01
C SER A 367 -18.24 -5.46 -15.71
N GLY A 368 -17.69 -6.07 -14.65
CA GLY A 368 -17.62 -5.48 -13.31
C GLY A 368 -16.77 -4.22 -13.21
N ASP A 369 -15.97 -3.89 -14.24
CA ASP A 369 -15.06 -2.76 -14.23
C ASP A 369 -15.22 -1.99 -15.56
N GLY A 370 -15.92 -0.86 -15.51
CA GLY A 370 -16.18 -0.04 -16.70
C GLY A 370 -16.83 1.32 -16.44
N PHE A 371 -16.91 1.76 -15.19
CA PHE A 371 -17.06 3.18 -14.87
C PHE A 371 -15.65 3.80 -14.81
N PRO A 372 -15.48 5.10 -15.13
CA PRO A 372 -14.21 5.77 -14.88
C PRO A 372 -13.81 5.52 -13.43
N GLU A 373 -12.57 5.06 -13.21
CA GLU A 373 -12.00 4.96 -11.87
C GLU A 373 -12.05 6.35 -11.25
N ILE A 374 -12.87 6.50 -10.21
CA ILE A 374 -13.01 7.76 -9.49
C ILE A 374 -11.83 7.81 -8.52
N ASP A 375 -10.92 8.75 -8.79
CA ASP A 375 -9.87 9.08 -7.83
C ASP A 375 -10.43 9.96 -6.73
N VAL A 376 -10.01 9.67 -5.51
CA VAL A 376 -10.47 10.32 -4.28
C VAL A 376 -9.29 10.66 -3.41
N ASP A 377 -9.31 11.84 -2.78
CA ASP A 377 -8.23 12.24 -1.89
C ASP A 377 -8.40 11.60 -0.51
N LEU A 378 -7.31 11.03 0.01
CA LEU A 378 -7.28 10.40 1.33
C LEU A 378 -7.74 11.37 2.43
N SER A 379 -7.32 12.64 2.36
CA SER A 379 -7.70 13.67 3.34
C SER A 379 -9.23 13.85 3.43
N ASP A 380 -9.94 13.72 2.31
CA ASP A 380 -11.40 13.83 2.29
C ASP A 380 -12.04 12.62 2.96
N VAL A 381 -11.66 11.40 2.55
CA VAL A 381 -12.20 10.16 3.12
C VAL A 381 -11.97 10.11 4.64
N VAL A 382 -10.76 10.49 5.07
CA VAL A 382 -10.39 10.59 6.49
C VAL A 382 -11.24 11.63 7.23
N SER A 383 -11.45 12.80 6.64
CA SER A 383 -12.25 13.86 7.25
C SER A 383 -13.68 13.42 7.53
N TYR A 384 -14.30 12.71 6.57
CA TYR A 384 -15.63 12.15 6.75
C TYR A 384 -15.65 10.99 7.76
N ALA A 385 -14.59 10.18 7.82
CA ALA A 385 -14.48 9.09 8.80
C ALA A 385 -14.41 9.61 10.25
N VAL A 386 -13.62 10.66 10.52
CA VAL A 386 -13.55 11.28 11.85
C VAL A 386 -14.89 11.89 12.24
N LEU A 387 -15.50 12.66 11.32
CA LEU A 387 -16.81 13.26 11.55
C LEU A 387 -17.89 12.20 11.85
N ALA A 388 -17.91 11.12 11.07
CA ALA A 388 -18.84 10.00 11.25
C ALA A 388 -18.73 9.41 12.66
N VAL A 389 -17.52 9.10 13.10
CA VAL A 389 -17.26 8.46 14.40
C VAL A 389 -17.61 9.38 15.57
N GLU A 390 -17.28 10.67 15.51
CA GLU A 390 -17.69 11.63 16.55
C GLU A 390 -19.21 11.82 16.61
N MET A 391 -19.89 11.84 15.45
CA MET A 391 -21.35 11.90 15.40
C MET A 391 -22.00 10.65 16.01
N GLY A 392 -21.50 9.46 15.66
CA GLY A 392 -21.96 8.19 16.22
C GLY A 392 -21.74 8.13 17.73
N GLY A 393 -20.54 8.44 18.20
CA GLY A 393 -20.23 8.41 19.63
C GLY A 393 -20.98 9.46 20.46
N TYR A 394 -21.24 10.65 19.92
CA TYR A 394 -22.11 11.61 20.60
C TYR A 394 -23.51 11.02 20.86
N ALA A 395 -24.07 10.31 19.87
CA ALA A 395 -25.35 9.64 20.04
C ALA A 395 -25.27 8.52 21.08
N VAL A 396 -24.20 7.72 21.09
CA VAL A 396 -23.95 6.69 22.11
C VAL A 396 -23.99 7.29 23.51
N ARG A 397 -23.23 8.36 23.76
CA ARG A 397 -23.22 9.04 25.07
C ARG A 397 -24.61 9.57 25.43
N LYS A 398 -25.30 10.25 24.51
CA LYS A 398 -26.61 10.86 24.77
C LYS A 398 -27.71 9.84 25.05
N ILE A 399 -27.67 8.68 24.40
CA ILE A 399 -28.61 7.58 24.66
C ILE A 399 -28.39 6.98 26.04
N HIS A 400 -27.12 6.83 26.45
CA HIS A 400 -26.77 6.37 27.79
C HIS A 400 -27.23 7.35 28.87
N GLU A 401 -26.94 8.65 28.73
CA GLU A 401 -27.40 9.70 29.65
C GLU A 401 -28.93 9.77 29.77
N GLY A 402 -29.64 9.43 28.69
CA GLY A 402 -31.11 9.35 28.66
C GLY A 402 -31.69 8.07 29.24
N ASN A 403 -30.88 7.14 29.77
CA ASN A 403 -31.28 5.81 30.26
C ASN A 403 -32.14 4.98 29.26
N ALA A 404 -31.96 5.22 27.96
CA ALA A 404 -32.79 4.62 26.90
C ALA A 404 -32.06 3.47 26.19
N LEU A 405 -31.47 2.55 26.95
CA LEU A 405 -30.57 1.52 26.41
C LEU A 405 -31.27 0.49 25.51
N HIS A 406 -32.52 0.11 25.82
CA HIS A 406 -33.31 -0.89 25.05
C HIS A 406 -32.47 -2.09 24.56
N ILE A 407 -32.16 -3.00 25.48
CA ILE A 407 -31.28 -4.14 25.24
C ILE A 407 -32.05 -5.25 24.50
N ALA A 408 -31.51 -5.68 23.37
CA ALA A 408 -31.93 -6.84 22.60
C ALA A 408 -30.77 -7.85 22.52
N GLN A 409 -31.10 -9.11 22.21
CA GLN A 409 -30.10 -10.15 21.96
C GLN A 409 -30.05 -10.44 20.45
N LYS A 410 -28.89 -10.20 19.84
CA LYS A 410 -28.59 -10.40 18.40
C LYS A 410 -28.43 -11.89 18.07
N GLY A 411 -27.85 -12.65 19.00
CA GLY A 411 -27.60 -14.08 18.84
C GLY A 411 -26.78 -14.66 19.98
N LEU A 412 -26.11 -15.77 19.69
CA LEU A 412 -25.11 -16.37 20.55
C LEU A 412 -23.76 -16.31 19.85
N THR A 413 -22.70 -16.01 20.59
CA THR A 413 -21.32 -16.13 20.10
C THR A 413 -20.98 -17.59 19.78
N ASP A 414 -19.88 -17.85 19.07
CA ASP A 414 -19.35 -19.22 18.80
C ASP A 414 -19.18 -20.05 20.10
N GLU A 415 -19.20 -19.40 21.26
CA GLU A 415 -19.04 -19.98 22.61
C GLU A 415 -20.33 -20.03 23.43
N GLY A 416 -21.48 -19.61 22.87
CA GLY A 416 -22.78 -19.70 23.53
C GLY A 416 -23.11 -18.55 24.49
N LYS A 417 -22.40 -17.41 24.46
CA LYS A 417 -22.77 -16.18 25.20
C LYS A 417 -23.70 -15.30 24.39
N ALA A 418 -24.62 -14.59 25.04
CA ALA A 418 -25.51 -13.64 24.36
C ALA A 418 -24.74 -12.47 23.75
N GLU A 419 -24.83 -12.29 22.43
CA GLU A 419 -24.36 -11.08 21.75
C GLU A 419 -25.45 -10.01 21.88
N LEU A 420 -25.14 -8.93 22.59
CA LEU A 420 -26.09 -7.87 22.91
C LEU A 420 -26.16 -6.84 21.78
N LEU A 421 -27.31 -6.21 21.63
CA LEU A 421 -27.56 -5.11 20.71
C LEU A 421 -28.41 -4.07 21.43
N THR A 422 -28.05 -2.80 21.34
CA THR A 422 -28.80 -1.71 21.98
C THR A 422 -29.32 -0.73 20.94
N LYS A 423 -30.22 0.17 21.37
CA LYS A 423 -30.62 1.31 20.53
C LYS A 423 -29.41 2.17 20.12
N ALA A 424 -28.37 2.22 20.97
CA ALA A 424 -27.19 3.02 20.71
C ALA A 424 -26.35 2.49 19.55
N ASP A 425 -26.17 1.17 19.42
CA ASP A 425 -25.48 0.55 18.29
C ASP A 425 -26.17 0.93 16.96
N LEU A 426 -27.50 0.81 16.92
CA LEU A 426 -28.28 1.08 15.72
C LEU A 426 -28.32 2.57 15.35
N VAL A 427 -28.50 3.47 16.32
CA VAL A 427 -28.51 4.93 16.07
C VAL A 427 -27.12 5.42 15.66
N SER A 428 -26.06 4.93 16.34
CA SER A 428 -24.67 5.26 16.02
C SER A 428 -24.33 4.78 14.59
N ASN A 429 -24.67 3.54 14.25
CA ASN A 429 -24.48 3.00 12.91
C ASN A 429 -25.22 3.83 11.85
N PHE A 430 -26.47 4.22 12.10
CA PHE A 430 -27.24 5.04 11.17
C PHE A 430 -26.53 6.37 10.89
N LEU A 431 -26.09 7.09 11.93
CA LEU A 431 -25.42 8.39 11.79
C LEU A 431 -24.07 8.27 11.07
N ILE A 432 -23.27 7.26 11.40
CA ILE A 432 -21.99 6.98 10.73
C ILE A 432 -22.24 6.72 9.24
N LEU A 433 -23.22 5.86 8.92
CA LEU A 433 -23.57 5.56 7.53
C LEU A 433 -24.14 6.77 6.79
N ASP A 434 -24.93 7.63 7.44
CA ASP A 434 -25.45 8.88 6.84
C ASP A 434 -24.32 9.82 6.42
N VAL A 435 -23.25 9.89 7.21
CA VAL A 435 -22.06 10.70 6.88
C VAL A 435 -21.24 10.05 5.77
N LEU A 436 -20.91 8.75 5.91
CA LEU A 436 -20.05 8.05 4.96
C LEU A 436 -20.71 7.85 3.59
N LYS A 437 -22.03 7.66 3.52
CA LYS A 437 -22.78 7.51 2.25
C LYS A 437 -22.87 8.80 1.43
N ARG A 438 -22.49 9.96 1.99
CA ARG A 438 -22.30 11.20 1.21
C ARG A 438 -21.15 11.07 0.21
N PHE A 439 -20.30 10.05 0.38
CA PHE A 439 -19.26 9.67 -0.56
C PHE A 439 -19.75 8.54 -1.48
N PRO A 440 -20.29 8.86 -2.68
CA PRO A 440 -20.93 7.87 -3.53
C PRO A 440 -19.92 6.81 -4.01
N GLY A 441 -20.30 5.54 -3.90
CA GLY A 441 -19.47 4.41 -4.35
C GLY A 441 -18.44 3.90 -3.32
N LEU A 442 -18.33 4.54 -2.15
CA LEU A 442 -17.46 4.04 -1.07
C LEU A 442 -17.96 2.69 -0.55
N LYS A 443 -17.07 1.70 -0.50
CA LYS A 443 -17.39 0.38 0.05
C LYS A 443 -17.32 0.41 1.57
N ILE A 444 -18.47 0.41 2.22
CA ILE A 444 -18.58 0.46 3.69
C ILE A 444 -19.00 -0.92 4.22
N ILE A 445 -18.27 -1.42 5.21
CA ILE A 445 -18.51 -2.68 5.90
C ILE A 445 -18.69 -2.35 7.38
N THR A 446 -19.91 -2.49 7.87
CA THR A 446 -20.26 -2.24 9.28
C THR A 446 -20.65 -3.54 9.97
N GLU A 447 -20.47 -3.59 11.28
CA GLU A 447 -20.99 -4.66 12.12
C GLU A 447 -22.51 -4.85 11.98
N GLU A 448 -23.25 -3.73 11.95
CA GLU A 448 -24.70 -3.74 12.03
C GLU A 448 -25.36 -3.73 10.64
N LYS A 449 -25.97 -4.86 10.28
CA LYS A 449 -26.41 -5.17 8.90
C LYS A 449 -27.85 -4.77 8.57
N GLU A 450 -28.73 -4.64 9.56
CA GLU A 450 -30.14 -4.27 9.36
C GLU A 450 -30.59 -3.31 10.48
N SER A 451 -31.04 -2.11 10.13
CA SER A 451 -31.56 -1.14 11.09
C SER A 451 -32.99 -0.76 10.75
N TYR A 452 -33.95 -1.26 11.55
CA TYR A 452 -35.36 -0.82 11.54
C TYR A 452 -35.53 0.53 12.27
N ILE A 453 -34.62 1.48 12.05
CA ILE A 453 -34.65 2.80 12.69
C ILE A 453 -35.06 3.84 11.66
N SER A 454 -36.04 4.67 12.02
CA SER A 454 -36.51 5.77 11.20
C SER A 454 -35.70 7.05 11.43
N GLU A 455 -35.68 7.97 10.46
CA GLU A 455 -35.02 9.27 10.63
C GLU A 455 -35.56 10.04 11.86
N SER A 456 -36.85 9.88 12.18
CA SER A 456 -37.45 10.49 13.39
C SER A 456 -36.84 9.98 14.69
N ASP A 457 -36.38 8.72 14.74
CA ASP A 457 -35.76 8.15 15.94
C ASP A 457 -34.32 8.66 16.14
N VAL A 458 -33.66 9.05 15.05
CA VAL A 458 -32.26 9.51 15.03
C VAL A 458 -32.14 11.02 15.24
N THR A 459 -33.12 11.78 14.75
CA THR A 459 -33.14 13.26 14.80
C THR A 459 -32.76 13.83 16.18
N PRO A 460 -33.24 13.31 17.33
CA PRO A 460 -32.88 13.84 18.65
C PRO A 460 -31.39 13.70 18.99
N TYR A 461 -30.68 12.76 18.37
CA TYR A 461 -29.28 12.42 18.66
C TYR A 461 -28.30 12.98 17.63
N ARG A 462 -28.81 13.55 16.53
CA ARG A 462 -27.99 14.17 15.49
C ARG A 462 -27.35 15.46 16.04
N LYS A 463 -26.04 15.45 16.24
CA LYS A 463 -25.25 16.64 16.59
C LYS A 463 -25.13 17.55 15.36
N ASP A 464 -24.96 18.85 15.60
CA ASP A 464 -24.58 19.78 14.54
C ASP A 464 -23.24 19.36 13.93
N SER A 465 -23.27 19.00 12.64
CA SER A 465 -22.09 18.54 11.91
C SER A 465 -21.05 19.64 11.75
N TYR A 466 -21.47 20.90 11.66
CA TYR A 466 -20.55 22.02 11.41
C TYR A 466 -19.66 22.30 12.62
N SER A 467 -20.23 22.43 13.82
CA SER A 467 -19.45 22.61 15.06
C SER A 467 -18.48 21.45 15.34
N THR A 468 -18.89 20.22 15.04
CA THR A 468 -18.05 19.01 15.18
C THR A 468 -16.92 19.02 14.15
N TRP A 469 -17.20 19.37 12.91
CA TRP A 469 -16.17 19.48 11.87
C TRP A 469 -15.17 20.60 12.19
N MET A 470 -15.64 21.75 12.67
CA MET A 470 -14.77 22.88 13.04
C MET A 470 -13.77 22.55 14.14
N SER A 471 -14.10 21.64 15.08
CA SER A 471 -13.15 21.24 16.13
C SER A 471 -12.00 20.37 15.62
N VAL A 472 -12.21 19.62 14.54
CA VAL A 472 -11.20 18.67 14.02
C VAL A 472 -10.53 19.16 12.73
N HIS A 473 -11.15 20.07 11.98
CA HIS A 473 -10.71 20.47 10.65
C HIS A 473 -9.25 20.94 10.60
N ASN A 474 -8.81 21.74 11.58
CA ASN A 474 -7.44 22.27 11.62
C ASN A 474 -6.38 21.16 11.77
N ILE A 475 -6.73 20.06 12.42
CA ILE A 475 -5.85 18.90 12.60
C ILE A 475 -5.84 18.06 11.33
N LEU A 476 -7.04 17.80 10.78
CA LEU A 476 -7.19 16.98 9.58
C LEU A 476 -6.63 17.65 8.32
N ALA A 477 -6.59 19.00 8.28
CA ALA A 477 -5.94 19.76 7.22
C ALA A 477 -4.42 19.54 7.15
N GLN A 478 -3.79 19.04 8.21
CA GLN A 478 -2.35 18.73 8.25
C GLN A 478 -2.03 17.32 7.72
N ILE A 479 -3.06 16.49 7.50
CA ILE A 479 -2.90 15.12 7.00
C ILE A 479 -2.47 15.19 5.53
N PRO A 480 -1.43 14.42 5.12
CA PRO A 480 -0.98 14.42 3.74
C PRO A 480 -2.09 13.92 2.82
N SER A 481 -2.42 14.71 1.80
CA SER A 481 -3.32 14.27 0.74
C SER A 481 -2.61 13.30 -0.19
N ARG A 482 -3.31 12.23 -0.55
CA ARG A 482 -2.87 11.23 -1.53
C ARG A 482 -4.08 10.77 -2.33
N ARG A 483 -3.96 10.73 -3.65
CA ARG A 483 -4.99 10.15 -4.51
C ARG A 483 -5.08 8.65 -4.32
N LEU A 484 -6.31 8.18 -4.15
CA LEU A 484 -6.67 6.78 -4.00
C LEU A 484 -7.72 6.43 -5.05
N THR A 485 -7.60 5.25 -5.63
CA THR A 485 -8.65 4.71 -6.50
C THR A 485 -9.79 4.19 -5.64
N LEU A 486 -11.00 4.73 -5.80
CA LEU A 486 -12.16 4.41 -4.95
C LEU A 486 -12.48 2.91 -4.88
N SER A 487 -12.25 2.17 -5.97
CA SER A 487 -12.47 0.70 -6.02
C SER A 487 -11.55 -0.08 -5.07
N GLU A 488 -10.41 0.49 -4.69
CA GLU A 488 -9.44 -0.09 -3.77
C GLU A 488 -9.71 0.31 -2.31
N VAL A 489 -10.60 1.27 -2.07
CA VAL A 489 -10.89 1.83 -0.74
C VAL A 489 -12.07 1.10 -0.09
N GLN A 490 -11.86 0.66 1.15
CA GLN A 490 -12.87 0.05 2.00
C GLN A 490 -12.88 0.71 3.37
N VAL A 491 -14.07 0.92 3.92
CA VAL A 491 -14.22 1.48 5.27
C VAL A 491 -14.85 0.43 6.18
N TYR A 492 -14.17 0.09 7.27
CA TYR A 492 -14.70 -0.77 8.33
C TYR A 492 -15.22 0.08 9.48
N VAL A 493 -16.41 -0.24 9.97
CA VAL A 493 -17.10 0.52 11.03
C VAL A 493 -17.51 -0.42 12.14
N ASP A 494 -17.12 -0.05 13.36
CA ASP A 494 -17.71 -0.56 14.60
C ASP A 494 -18.46 0.62 15.27
N PRO A 495 -19.81 0.62 15.23
CA PRO A 495 -20.60 1.74 15.71
C PRO A 495 -20.64 1.86 17.23
N LEU A 496 -20.33 0.79 17.97
CA LEU A 496 -20.26 0.76 19.43
C LEU A 496 -19.48 -0.50 19.86
N ASP A 497 -18.19 -0.33 20.12
CA ASP A 497 -17.36 -1.37 20.72
C ASP A 497 -17.57 -1.41 22.24
N ALA A 498 -17.53 -2.61 22.80
CA ALA A 498 -17.85 -2.91 24.20
C ALA A 498 -19.34 -2.76 24.55
N THR A 499 -20.27 -3.25 23.70
CA THR A 499 -21.72 -3.24 23.95
C THR A 499 -22.10 -3.88 25.29
N GLN A 500 -21.40 -4.96 25.69
CA GLN A 500 -21.63 -5.58 26.99
C GLN A 500 -21.31 -4.62 28.13
N GLU A 501 -20.10 -4.06 28.16
CA GLU A 501 -19.67 -3.09 29.16
C GLU A 501 -20.54 -1.83 29.17
N TYR A 502 -20.99 -1.38 28.00
CA TYR A 502 -21.95 -0.29 27.86
C TYR A 502 -23.27 -0.58 28.60
N THR A 503 -23.79 -1.81 28.51
CA THR A 503 -25.00 -2.20 29.28
C THR A 503 -24.75 -2.39 30.77
N GLU A 504 -23.51 -2.66 31.17
CA GLU A 504 -23.09 -2.76 32.58
C GLU A 504 -22.79 -1.39 33.21
N GLY A 505 -22.85 -0.29 32.44
CA GLY A 505 -22.51 1.06 32.88
C GLY A 505 -20.99 1.32 32.98
N LEU A 506 -20.17 0.42 32.44
CA LEU A 506 -18.71 0.50 32.43
C LEU A 506 -18.23 1.30 31.21
N THR A 507 -18.56 2.58 31.27
CA THR A 507 -18.44 3.52 30.15
C THR A 507 -17.00 3.82 29.72
N GLU A 508 -16.00 3.50 30.55
CA GLU A 508 -14.59 3.70 30.25
C GLU A 508 -14.06 2.85 29.08
N TYR A 509 -14.69 1.69 28.83
CA TYR A 509 -14.33 0.74 27.78
C TYR A 509 -14.96 1.05 26.42
N VAL A 510 -16.01 1.88 26.41
CA VAL A 510 -16.86 2.08 25.24
C VAL A 510 -16.13 2.94 24.22
N THR A 511 -16.04 2.44 22.99
CA THR A 511 -15.44 3.18 21.87
C THR A 511 -16.30 3.11 20.63
N VAL A 512 -16.09 4.06 19.71
CA VAL A 512 -16.66 4.04 18.35
C VAL A 512 -15.49 4.11 17.39
N MET A 513 -15.46 3.22 16.41
CA MET A 513 -14.26 3.01 15.60
C MET A 513 -14.57 3.01 14.12
N THR A 514 -13.65 3.57 13.34
CA THR A 514 -13.68 3.46 11.88
C THR A 514 -12.27 3.37 11.33
N CYS A 515 -12.12 2.60 10.27
CA CYS A 515 -10.85 2.32 9.62
C CYS A 515 -10.98 2.44 8.11
N VAL A 516 -10.02 3.11 7.45
CA VAL A 516 -9.92 3.14 6.00
C VAL A 516 -8.81 2.19 5.57
N VAL A 517 -9.16 1.28 4.69
CA VAL A 517 -8.30 0.24 4.14
C VAL A 517 -8.13 0.49 2.66
N VAL A 518 -6.89 0.49 2.20
CA VAL A 518 -6.55 0.57 0.78
C VAL A 518 -5.97 -0.78 0.38
N LYS A 519 -6.60 -1.44 -0.58
CA LYS A 519 -6.34 -2.84 -0.97
C LYS A 519 -6.56 -3.79 0.21
N ASP A 520 -5.50 -4.17 0.91
CA ASP A 520 -5.51 -5.06 2.07
C ASP A 520 -4.90 -4.46 3.34
N GLU A 521 -4.38 -3.24 3.27
CA GLU A 521 -3.69 -2.57 4.37
C GLU A 521 -4.54 -1.48 5.02
N PRO A 522 -4.57 -1.41 6.36
CA PRO A 522 -5.21 -0.31 7.08
C PRO A 522 -4.31 0.93 6.99
N VAL A 523 -4.76 1.96 6.27
CA VAL A 523 -4.00 3.20 6.06
C VAL A 523 -4.38 4.30 7.02
N PHE A 524 -5.56 4.19 7.61
CA PHE A 524 -6.09 5.15 8.57
C PHE A 524 -7.01 4.46 9.57
N GLY A 525 -6.95 4.89 10.82
CA GLY A 525 -7.87 4.47 11.87
C GLY A 525 -8.23 5.62 12.78
N VAL A 526 -9.48 5.65 13.22
CA VAL A 526 -9.97 6.55 14.25
C VAL A 526 -10.68 5.75 15.33
N ILE A 527 -10.35 6.05 16.58
CA ILE A 527 -11.03 5.52 17.77
C ILE A 527 -11.51 6.74 18.57
N PHE A 528 -12.82 6.83 18.78
CA PHE A 528 -13.41 7.85 19.63
C PHE A 528 -13.94 7.22 20.91
N ARG A 529 -13.67 7.87 22.05
CA ARG A 529 -14.16 7.50 23.37
C ARG A 529 -15.28 8.46 23.77
N PRO A 530 -16.56 8.06 23.66
CA PRO A 530 -17.68 8.98 23.84
C PRO A 530 -17.72 9.68 25.20
N PHE A 531 -17.36 8.97 26.26
CA PHE A 531 -17.51 9.42 27.64
C PHE A 531 -16.32 10.23 28.15
N SER A 532 -15.13 10.07 27.58
CA SER A 532 -13.99 10.97 27.81
C SER A 532 -13.89 12.09 26.77
N ASN A 533 -14.71 12.03 25.72
CA ASN A 533 -14.71 12.98 24.60
C ASN A 533 -13.32 13.13 23.97
N GLU A 534 -12.68 12.00 23.72
CA GLU A 534 -11.31 11.89 23.22
C GLU A 534 -11.33 11.14 21.89
N THR A 535 -10.80 11.76 20.84
CA THR A 535 -10.61 11.12 19.52
C THR A 535 -9.13 10.87 19.31
N VAL A 536 -8.77 9.65 18.94
CA VAL A 536 -7.40 9.27 18.56
C VAL A 536 -7.41 8.85 17.12
N VAL A 537 -6.49 9.43 16.34
CA VAL A 537 -6.40 9.26 14.90
C VAL A 537 -5.00 8.79 14.53
N GLY A 538 -4.91 7.71 13.77
CA GLY A 538 -3.67 7.21 13.19
C GLY A 538 -3.72 7.25 11.68
N VAL A 539 -2.69 7.83 11.06
CA VAL A 539 -2.52 7.88 9.60
C VAL A 539 -1.18 7.22 9.26
N LYS A 540 -1.21 6.26 8.33
CA LYS A 540 0.00 5.56 7.88
C LYS A 540 1.03 6.55 7.34
N ASP A 541 2.30 6.33 7.67
CA ASP A 541 3.44 7.16 7.24
C ASP A 541 3.40 8.64 7.71
N TRP A 542 2.48 9.00 8.63
CA TRP A 542 2.37 10.36 9.19
C TRP A 542 2.43 10.37 10.72
N GLY A 543 1.77 9.42 11.39
CA GLY A 543 1.79 9.27 12.84
C GLY A 543 0.41 9.23 13.48
N VAL A 544 0.35 9.50 14.79
CA VAL A 544 -0.86 9.48 15.60
C VAL A 544 -1.08 10.85 16.24
N VAL A 545 -2.33 11.32 16.25
CA VAL A 545 -2.74 12.61 16.80
C VAL A 545 -4.04 12.47 17.58
N THR A 546 -4.20 13.27 18.63
CA THR A 546 -5.46 13.37 19.38
C THR A 546 -6.36 14.46 18.82
N SER A 547 -7.64 14.47 19.22
CA SER A 547 -8.60 15.56 18.91
C SER A 547 -8.15 16.95 19.36
N PHE A 548 -7.13 17.04 20.23
CA PHE A 548 -6.57 18.30 20.70
C PHE A 548 -5.40 18.80 19.83
N GLY A 549 -5.04 18.05 18.79
CA GLY A 549 -3.93 18.38 17.89
C GLY A 549 -2.56 18.00 18.45
N GLU A 550 -2.53 17.26 19.55
CA GLU A 550 -1.30 16.78 20.17
C GLU A 550 -0.84 15.52 19.44
N LYS A 551 0.39 15.55 18.94
CA LYS A 551 1.04 14.35 18.41
C LYS A 551 1.31 13.39 19.55
N VAL A 552 0.99 12.12 19.34
CA VAL A 552 1.27 11.06 20.31
C VAL A 552 2.63 10.46 19.95
N ASP A 553 3.62 10.76 20.79
CA ASP A 553 4.93 10.13 20.71
C ASP A 553 4.94 8.76 21.38
N LEU A 554 5.87 7.91 20.95
CA LEU A 554 6.08 6.60 21.53
C LEU A 554 6.54 6.72 22.99
N VAL A 555 5.79 6.14 23.92
CA VAL A 555 6.26 5.93 25.29
C VAL A 555 7.45 4.98 25.29
N ASP A 556 8.45 5.26 26.11
CA ASP A 556 9.60 4.38 26.28
C ASP A 556 9.23 3.09 27.02
N LEU A 557 9.90 1.99 26.68
CA LEU A 557 9.61 0.67 27.27
C LEU A 557 9.85 0.62 28.79
N GLU A 558 10.73 1.49 29.30
CA GLU A 558 11.02 1.60 30.73
C GLU A 558 9.85 2.24 31.49
N ASP A 559 9.16 3.17 30.86
CA ASP A 559 7.99 3.87 31.40
C ASP A 559 6.67 3.14 31.11
N THR A 560 6.71 2.07 30.30
CA THR A 560 5.55 1.27 29.94
C THR A 560 5.21 0.27 31.04
N ALA A 561 3.95 0.24 31.47
CA ALA A 561 3.48 -0.71 32.46
C ALA A 561 3.59 -2.15 31.93
N LYS A 562 4.21 -3.04 32.72
CA LYS A 562 4.33 -4.49 32.45
C LYS A 562 2.99 -5.20 32.61
N LYS A 563 2.05 -4.85 31.75
CA LYS A 563 0.67 -5.36 31.76
C LYS A 563 0.32 -5.99 30.42
N ILE A 564 -0.39 -7.12 30.51
CA ILE A 564 -1.01 -7.80 29.37
C ILE A 564 -2.51 -7.59 29.49
N VAL A 565 -3.08 -6.77 28.60
CA VAL A 565 -4.53 -6.59 28.54
C VAL A 565 -5.16 -7.75 27.76
N VAL A 566 -6.17 -8.37 28.34
CA VAL A 566 -6.90 -9.50 27.76
C VAL A 566 -8.39 -9.20 27.77
N SER A 567 -9.19 -9.92 26.98
CA SER A 567 -10.64 -9.71 26.97
C SER A 567 -11.27 -10.13 28.31
N ARG A 568 -12.10 -9.27 28.91
CA ARG A 568 -12.92 -9.61 30.10
C ARG A 568 -13.82 -10.81 29.87
N SER A 569 -14.39 -10.91 28.68
CA SER A 569 -15.32 -11.99 28.33
C SER A 569 -14.63 -13.33 28.15
N HIS A 570 -13.31 -13.39 27.99
CA HIS A 570 -12.55 -14.60 27.64
C HIS A 570 -11.21 -14.72 28.40
N ALA A 571 -11.13 -14.22 29.62
CA ALA A 571 -9.85 -14.08 30.34
C ALA A 571 -9.17 -15.41 30.68
N GLY A 572 -9.90 -16.48 30.99
CA GLY A 572 -9.35 -17.68 31.64
C GLY A 572 -8.26 -18.44 30.86
N ALA A 573 -8.51 -18.82 29.60
CA ALA A 573 -7.54 -19.57 28.80
C ALA A 573 -6.34 -18.70 28.34
N VAL A 574 -6.61 -17.43 28.09
CA VAL A 574 -5.58 -16.45 27.69
C VAL A 574 -4.66 -16.13 28.87
N GLU A 575 -5.21 -16.06 30.08
CA GLU A 575 -4.43 -15.79 31.28
C GLU A 575 -3.39 -16.89 31.55
N GLU A 576 -3.79 -18.16 31.48
CA GLU A 576 -2.87 -19.28 31.66
C GLU A 576 -1.74 -19.27 30.60
N MET A 577 -2.12 -19.05 29.33
CA MET A 577 -1.16 -18.94 28.23
C MET A 577 -0.19 -17.77 28.42
N ALA A 578 -0.70 -16.59 28.78
CA ALA A 578 0.11 -15.40 29.01
C ALA A 578 1.07 -15.59 30.20
N ARG A 579 0.61 -16.18 31.32
CA ARG A 579 1.48 -16.51 32.47
C ARG A 579 2.56 -17.51 32.09
N ARG A 580 2.23 -18.51 31.27
CA ARG A 580 3.19 -19.54 30.83
C ARG A 580 4.29 -18.94 29.95
N ILE A 581 3.94 -18.03 29.03
CA ILE A 581 4.85 -17.51 28.01
C ILE A 581 5.67 -16.33 28.53
N PHE A 582 5.02 -15.41 29.24
CA PHE A 582 5.65 -14.15 29.69
C PHE A 582 6.05 -14.18 31.18
N GLY A 583 5.67 -15.23 31.91
CA GLY A 583 5.99 -15.39 33.33
C GLY A 583 5.18 -14.48 34.24
N ASN A 584 5.57 -14.44 35.51
CA ASN A 584 4.91 -13.61 36.53
C ASN A 584 5.37 -12.15 36.55
N SER A 585 6.25 -11.74 35.62
CA SER A 585 6.70 -10.36 35.51
C SER A 585 5.64 -9.44 34.89
N TYR A 586 4.62 -10.01 34.25
CA TYR A 586 3.50 -9.27 33.71
C TYR A 586 2.25 -9.46 34.56
N GLU A 587 1.58 -8.35 34.87
CA GLU A 587 0.23 -8.36 35.42
C GLU A 587 -0.77 -8.55 34.28
N ILE A 588 -1.75 -9.44 34.46
CA ILE A 588 -2.78 -9.69 33.46
C ILE A 588 -4.01 -8.90 33.86
N GLU A 589 -4.44 -8.00 32.98
CA GLU A 589 -5.54 -7.08 33.24
C GLU A 589 -6.71 -7.40 32.27
N PRO A 590 -7.83 -7.94 32.77
CA PRO A 590 -9.04 -8.11 31.97
C PRO A 590 -9.65 -6.74 31.64
N ALA A 591 -9.76 -6.40 30.36
CA ALA A 591 -10.39 -5.17 29.87
C ALA A 591 -11.44 -5.42 28.76
N GLY A 592 -12.54 -4.67 28.82
CA GLY A 592 -13.57 -4.62 27.77
C GLY A 592 -13.11 -3.82 26.55
N GLY A 593 -13.77 -4.00 25.40
CA GLY A 593 -13.54 -3.21 24.17
C GLY A 593 -12.19 -3.45 23.46
N SER A 594 -12.19 -3.79 22.17
CA SER A 594 -10.94 -3.92 21.41
C SER A 594 -10.27 -2.57 21.18
N GLY A 595 -11.05 -1.50 21.00
CA GLY A 595 -10.56 -0.14 20.86
C GLY A 595 -9.87 0.33 22.13
N TYR A 596 -10.51 0.14 23.29
CA TYR A 596 -9.91 0.49 24.59
C TYR A 596 -8.59 -0.24 24.83
N LYS A 597 -8.52 -1.56 24.58
CA LYS A 597 -7.28 -2.33 24.73
C LYS A 597 -6.16 -1.82 23.82
N THR A 598 -6.48 -1.38 22.61
CA THR A 598 -5.51 -0.75 21.70
C THR A 598 -4.98 0.57 22.29
N LEU A 599 -5.87 1.43 22.80
CA LEU A 599 -5.48 2.70 23.42
C LEU A 599 -4.63 2.53 24.68
N ARG A 600 -4.82 1.42 25.43
CA ARG A 600 -3.95 1.10 26.57
C ARG A 600 -2.50 0.88 26.15
N LEU A 601 -2.28 0.25 24.98
CA LEU A 601 -0.95 0.08 24.41
C LEU A 601 -0.37 1.42 23.97
N LEU A 602 -1.17 2.23 23.27
CA LEU A 602 -0.77 3.55 22.79
C LEU A 602 -0.27 4.45 23.92
N ASN A 603 -0.98 4.46 25.05
CA ASN A 603 -0.66 5.31 26.20
C ASN A 603 0.42 4.72 27.12
N GLY A 604 1.04 3.57 26.79
CA GLY A 604 2.03 2.91 27.64
C GLY A 604 1.49 2.31 28.95
N THR A 605 0.17 2.34 29.15
CA THR A 605 -0.50 1.77 30.34
C THR A 605 -0.71 0.25 30.27
N ALA A 606 -0.35 -0.36 29.15
CA ALA A 606 -0.16 -1.78 28.95
C ALA A 606 0.88 -2.00 27.84
N GLU A 607 1.58 -3.12 27.87
CA GLU A 607 2.63 -3.42 26.88
C GLU A 607 2.13 -4.37 25.79
N LEU A 608 1.22 -5.28 26.15
CA LEU A 608 0.71 -6.32 25.26
C LEU A 608 -0.81 -6.40 25.32
N TYR A 609 -1.43 -6.59 24.15
CA TYR A 609 -2.82 -7.00 24.03
C TYR A 609 -2.86 -8.39 23.39
N ILE A 610 -3.43 -9.37 24.10
CA ILE A 610 -3.58 -10.73 23.61
C ILE A 610 -5.06 -11.10 23.56
N HIS A 611 -5.47 -11.68 22.43
CA HIS A 611 -6.83 -12.19 22.22
C HIS A 611 -6.75 -13.57 21.56
N GLN A 612 -7.40 -14.58 22.10
CA GLN A 612 -7.35 -15.94 21.55
C GLN A 612 -8.58 -16.31 20.73
N THR A 613 -9.71 -15.68 21.04
CA THR A 613 -11.03 -16.01 20.50
C THR A 613 -11.27 -15.38 19.13
N ALA A 614 -12.43 -15.68 18.53
CA ALA A 614 -12.80 -15.10 17.26
C ALA A 614 -12.98 -13.58 17.39
N ILE A 615 -12.27 -12.82 16.55
CA ILE A 615 -12.39 -11.35 16.49
C ILE A 615 -12.67 -10.93 15.05
N LYS A 616 -13.44 -9.86 14.84
CA LYS A 616 -13.87 -9.41 13.52
C LYS A 616 -12.97 -8.29 13.01
N LYS A 617 -13.05 -8.01 11.71
CA LYS A 617 -12.22 -6.97 11.06
C LYS A 617 -12.48 -5.57 11.61
N TRP A 618 -13.75 -5.22 11.89
CA TRP A 618 -14.10 -3.91 12.42
C TRP A 618 -13.54 -3.67 13.83
N ASP A 619 -13.47 -4.71 14.67
CA ASP A 619 -12.86 -4.65 16.01
C ASP A 619 -11.35 -4.32 15.99
N THR A 620 -10.64 -4.74 14.93
CA THR A 620 -9.16 -4.69 14.89
C THR A 620 -8.61 -3.63 13.94
N CYS A 621 -9.33 -3.30 12.87
CA CYS A 621 -8.78 -2.47 11.78
C CYS A 621 -8.33 -1.09 12.26
N ALA A 622 -9.19 -0.38 13.01
CA ALA A 622 -8.88 0.98 13.46
C ALA A 622 -7.68 0.98 14.41
N GLY A 623 -7.66 0.04 15.36
CA GLY A 623 -6.55 -0.13 16.29
C GLY A 623 -5.24 -0.51 15.60
N ASP A 624 -5.28 -1.45 14.67
CA ASP A 624 -4.08 -1.87 13.91
C ASP A 624 -3.53 -0.73 13.04
N ALA A 625 -4.41 0.08 12.43
CA ALA A 625 -3.98 1.29 11.72
C ALA A 625 -3.20 2.25 12.64
N ILE A 626 -3.73 2.52 13.84
CA ILE A 626 -3.10 3.40 14.83
C ILE A 626 -1.76 2.84 15.31
N LEU A 627 -1.69 1.54 15.63
CA LEU A 627 -0.44 0.91 16.07
C LEU A 627 0.64 0.94 14.98
N ARG A 628 0.26 0.62 13.73
CA ARG A 628 1.18 0.64 12.58
C ARG A 628 1.71 2.03 12.27
N SER A 629 0.92 3.07 12.50
CA SER A 629 1.37 4.47 12.38
C SER A 629 2.53 4.84 13.30
N LEU A 630 2.76 4.08 14.37
CA LEU A 630 3.88 4.25 15.31
C LEU A 630 4.93 3.13 15.22
N GLY A 631 4.86 2.28 14.20
CA GLY A 631 5.79 1.16 14.01
C GLY A 631 5.41 -0.14 14.73
N GLY A 632 4.32 -0.13 15.51
CA GLY A 632 3.71 -1.32 16.11
C GLY A 632 2.91 -2.15 15.11
N ALA A 633 2.23 -3.19 15.60
CA ALA A 633 1.35 -4.01 14.77
C ALA A 633 0.40 -4.87 15.61
N MET A 634 -0.73 -5.27 15.00
CA MET A 634 -1.47 -6.47 15.37
C MET A 634 -1.05 -7.65 14.47
N LEU A 635 -0.61 -8.73 15.09
CA LEU A 635 -0.21 -9.98 14.44
C LEU A 635 -1.15 -11.10 14.87
N ASP A 636 -1.43 -12.04 13.97
CA ASP A 636 -2.01 -13.32 14.41
C ASP A 636 -0.96 -14.17 15.16
N PHE A 637 -1.39 -15.28 15.77
CA PHE A 637 -0.46 -16.18 16.47
C PHE A 637 0.50 -16.91 15.53
N ASP A 638 0.30 -16.85 14.21
CA ASP A 638 1.27 -17.33 13.21
C ASP A 638 2.36 -16.28 12.92
N GLY A 639 2.28 -15.09 13.52
CA GLY A 639 3.19 -13.97 13.30
C GLY A 639 2.94 -13.20 12.01
N MET A 640 1.78 -13.37 11.41
CA MET A 640 1.38 -12.71 10.18
C MET A 640 0.57 -11.45 10.49
N LEU A 641 0.81 -10.39 9.72
CA LEU A 641 0.01 -9.17 9.79
C LEU A 641 -1.44 -9.45 9.43
N LEU A 642 -2.37 -8.84 10.18
CA LEU A 642 -3.78 -8.88 9.85
C LEU A 642 -4.02 -8.19 8.50
N LYS A 643 -4.85 -8.83 7.66
CA LYS A 643 -5.22 -8.35 6.33
C LYS A 643 -6.68 -7.97 6.28
N TYR A 644 -6.98 -6.80 5.74
CA TYR A 644 -8.33 -6.23 5.71
C TYR A 644 -8.93 -6.17 4.32
N GLY A 645 -8.28 -6.77 3.32
CA GLY A 645 -8.75 -6.80 1.95
C GLY A 645 -10.01 -7.63 1.74
N PRO A 646 -10.67 -7.52 0.56
CA PRO A 646 -11.97 -8.15 0.29
C PRO A 646 -11.91 -9.68 0.27
N THR A 647 -10.74 -10.26 -0.01
CA THR A 647 -10.50 -11.71 -0.04
C THR A 647 -10.18 -12.30 1.34
N ALA A 648 -9.80 -11.47 2.30
CA ALA A 648 -9.47 -11.92 3.65
C ALA A 648 -10.75 -12.23 4.44
N PRO A 649 -10.75 -13.29 5.27
CA PRO A 649 -11.92 -13.65 6.07
C PRO A 649 -12.30 -12.51 7.03
N VAL A 650 -13.60 -12.25 7.20
CA VAL A 650 -14.10 -11.18 8.09
C VAL A 650 -13.80 -11.48 9.56
N VAL A 651 -13.75 -12.77 9.92
CA VAL A 651 -13.45 -13.23 11.27
C VAL A 651 -12.04 -13.81 11.31
N ASN A 652 -11.20 -13.28 12.18
CA ASN A 652 -9.94 -13.87 12.55
C ASN A 652 -10.15 -14.89 13.69
N LYS A 653 -9.85 -16.17 13.41
CA LYS A 653 -9.95 -17.28 14.38
C LYS A 653 -8.60 -17.75 14.91
N ARG A 654 -7.50 -17.10 14.50
CA ARG A 654 -6.12 -17.52 14.81
C ARG A 654 -5.57 -16.85 16.08
N GLY A 655 -6.42 -16.14 16.81
CA GLY A 655 -5.99 -15.22 17.85
C GLY A 655 -5.21 -14.02 17.30
N LEU A 656 -4.84 -13.12 18.19
CA LEU A 656 -4.01 -11.96 17.91
C LEU A 656 -3.13 -11.61 19.11
N ILE A 657 -1.97 -11.06 18.79
CA ILE A 657 -1.13 -10.30 19.71
C ILE A 657 -0.87 -8.93 19.11
N ALA A 658 -0.95 -7.89 19.94
CA ALA A 658 -0.65 -6.53 19.54
C ALA A 658 0.32 -5.89 20.52
N SER A 659 1.23 -5.10 19.98
CA SER A 659 2.13 -4.23 20.74
C SER A 659 2.54 -3.03 19.89
N VAL A 660 2.81 -1.91 20.57
CA VAL A 660 3.35 -0.71 19.93
C VAL A 660 4.84 -0.89 19.59
N ARG A 661 5.59 -1.64 20.42
CA ARG A 661 7.02 -1.91 20.22
C ARG A 661 7.27 -3.41 20.19
N ASN A 662 8.27 -3.87 19.44
CA ASN A 662 8.67 -5.29 19.37
C ASN A 662 7.55 -6.32 19.07
N PRO A 663 6.55 -6.04 18.21
CA PRO A 663 5.43 -6.95 18.01
C PRO A 663 5.86 -8.35 17.52
N TYR A 664 6.89 -8.46 16.68
CA TYR A 664 7.35 -9.75 16.17
C TYR A 664 8.18 -10.52 17.20
N MET A 665 8.92 -9.83 18.09
CA MET A 665 9.57 -10.48 19.24
C MET A 665 8.54 -11.19 20.13
N TYR A 666 7.44 -10.52 20.48
CA TYR A 666 6.41 -11.12 21.34
C TYR A 666 5.63 -12.22 20.61
N SER A 667 5.31 -12.03 19.33
CA SER A 667 4.70 -13.08 18.51
C SER A 667 5.59 -14.33 18.43
N LYS A 668 6.92 -14.17 18.27
CA LYS A 668 7.85 -15.31 18.30
C LYS A 668 7.82 -16.05 19.64
N LYS A 669 7.74 -15.34 20.77
CA LYS A 669 7.61 -15.99 22.09
C LYS A 669 6.36 -16.86 22.17
N ILE A 670 5.26 -16.44 21.54
CA ILE A 670 4.05 -17.25 21.41
C ILE A 670 4.30 -18.47 20.52
N LEU A 671 4.90 -18.29 19.34
CA LEU A 671 5.18 -19.39 18.40
C LEU A 671 6.11 -20.49 18.97
N LEU A 672 6.98 -20.15 19.92
CA LEU A 672 7.94 -21.09 20.52
C LEU A 672 7.36 -21.94 21.66
N ASN A 673 6.16 -21.63 22.16
CA ASN A 673 5.54 -22.26 23.34
C ASN A 673 4.13 -22.78 23.05
#